data_AF-A0A9P0ZJK1-F1
#
_entry.id   AF-A0A9P0ZJK1-F1
#
_cell.length_a   1.000
_cell.length_b   1.000
_cell.length_c   1.000
_cell.angle_alpha   90.00
_cell.angle_beta   90.00
_cell.angle_gamma   90.00
#
_symmetry.space_group_name_H-M   'P 1'
#
loop_
_entity.id
_entity.type
_entity.pdbx_description
1 polymer ?
#
loop_
_entity_poly.entity_id
_entity_poly.type
_entity_poly.pdbx_seq_one_letter_code
_entity_poly.pdbx_strand_id
1 'polypeptide(L)'
;MAADQIPGRKLMVEICNAKNLMPKDGQGTASAYVQVDFDGQRRRTATIHRDLNPQWDELLEFFIHDFESMASEALELNLYNKAAGKRNTFLGKVKIAGTNFAKAGSESLVYYPLEKRSVFSQIKGEIGVKVWYVDGEARIPSLPAAEEKQGTSQQPADEKKPEKEEDTNSSAANEGKKEPENQQGEMDKKPENQEPEKKEEEKSPETEKNEEATAPPSQPTTPVEQPHEVQQKPHIDKPVSEKTSELKVISSLSGSDRRKSAFDLVDQMPFLYVRVVKVNRINPDPDSAAYAKLVIGTHAIRTKSLTPAVGNREWDQVFAFDKDGLNSTSLEVSVWVEKKDAEENCIGSVSFDLPEVPNRVPSDSPLAPQWYSLGSSNHVAFPENEVMLSVWIGTQADEAFNEAWQSDSGGLVPETRAKVYLSPKLWYLRLTVIQTQDLKLASGSTEAKILTPDLYVKGQLGAQLFRTSRTTFGTSSSASNPTWNEDLIFVAAEPFEPFLTITVEDASNGHPVGHAFVHVATIDRLMDDKSERRSRWFNLVSLDNTENKQYAGRIHVRVSLEGGYHVLDEAAHLTSDVRATSKQLLKPPVGLLEVGIRGATNLLPVKTRDGTRGTTDAYVVAKYGPKWARTRTIVDRFNPRWNEQYAWEVYDPCTVLTIGVFDNGRCNNHEQENNNEAIGKKDLRLGKLRIRLSTLDTNKVYAGTYSLMVLLPGGARKMGEIEIALRFTCSSWLSLIQAYGSPVLPRMHYVRPFGPGQQDVLRHMAMRIVMARLARSEPALGPEVIQFMLDTDTHIWSFRRGKANWFRVVGCLSKVATLVRWIDKIQTWASPPITVLAHILLVGIVLFPHFILSLICMYSFLVTSTRFRSRRGVMISMDPRLSYLDAVGPDELDEEFDGFPTTRSPEQIRMRYDRLRALAGRVQTLLGDVAAQGERLDALFNWRDPRATGIFVVVCFLASLIFYMLPLKAFVLGAGFYYLRHPRFRGDMPSIPINFFRRLPSLSDQIL
;
A
#
# COMPACT_ATOMS: atom_id res chain seq x y z
N MET A 1 -11.60 38.86 -3.94
CA MET A 1 -12.79 39.00 -3.07
C MET A 1 -12.32 39.66 -1.78
N ALA A 2 -13.11 40.54 -1.18
CA ALA A 2 -12.83 40.98 0.19
C ALA A 2 -13.16 39.83 1.16
N ALA A 3 -12.43 39.73 2.27
CA ALA A 3 -12.79 38.84 3.36
C ALA A 3 -13.67 39.61 4.34
N ASP A 4 -14.82 39.05 4.72
CA ASP A 4 -15.64 39.61 5.79
C ASP A 4 -14.87 39.55 7.12
N GLN A 5 -14.65 40.71 7.74
CA GLN A 5 -14.08 40.78 9.09
C GLN A 5 -15.17 40.45 10.11
N ILE A 6 -15.27 39.16 10.43
CA ILE A 6 -16.01 38.67 11.61
C ILE A 6 -15.43 39.37 12.85
N PRO A 7 -16.26 39.88 13.78
CA PRO A 7 -15.77 40.56 14.99
C PRO A 7 -14.92 39.62 15.86
N GLY A 8 -13.62 39.90 15.93
CA GLY A 8 -12.66 39.08 16.65
C GLY A 8 -12.78 39.25 18.17
N ARG A 9 -12.94 38.12 18.89
CA ARG A 9 -12.71 38.06 20.34
C ARG A 9 -11.21 38.22 20.63
N LYS A 10 -10.88 39.02 21.65
CA LYS A 10 -9.52 39.13 22.20
C LYS A 10 -9.42 38.44 23.55
N LEU A 11 -8.31 37.77 23.82
CA LEU A 11 -7.88 37.41 25.17
C LEU A 11 -6.98 38.53 25.72
N MET A 12 -7.15 38.86 26.98
CA MET A 12 -6.40 39.86 27.73
C MET A 12 -5.76 39.15 28.92
N VAL A 13 -4.44 39.24 29.03
CA VAL A 13 -3.65 38.59 30.09
C VAL A 13 -2.84 39.66 30.81
N GLU A 14 -3.22 39.99 32.04
CA GLU A 14 -2.46 40.90 32.90
C GLU A 14 -1.56 40.09 33.83
N ILE A 15 -0.25 40.32 33.71
CA ILE A 15 0.74 39.75 34.62
C ILE A 15 1.04 40.80 35.67
N CYS A 16 0.45 40.64 36.85
CA CYS A 16 0.61 41.60 37.93
C CYS A 16 1.99 41.43 38.57
N ASN A 17 2.22 40.31 39.26
CA ASN A 17 3.44 40.08 40.01
C ASN A 17 3.80 38.60 40.16
N ALA A 18 5.02 38.32 40.63
CA ALA A 18 5.37 37.05 41.22
C ALA A 18 5.87 37.25 42.65
N LYS A 19 5.90 36.19 43.45
CA LYS A 19 6.40 36.22 44.83
C LYS A 19 7.34 35.05 45.11
N ASN A 20 8.27 35.25 46.03
CA ASN A 20 9.09 34.20 46.63
C ASN A 20 9.86 33.34 45.60
N LEU A 21 10.30 33.98 44.51
CA LEU A 21 11.03 33.33 43.41
C LEU A 21 12.34 32.69 43.89
N MET A 22 12.80 31.68 43.16
CA MET A 22 14.11 31.06 43.42
C MET A 22 15.24 32.03 43.03
N PRO A 23 16.15 32.44 43.95
CA PRO A 23 17.30 33.27 43.61
C PRO A 23 18.26 32.52 42.67
N LYS A 24 18.61 33.15 41.54
CA LYS A 24 19.51 32.55 40.52
C LYS A 24 20.59 33.50 39.98
N ASP A 25 20.66 34.75 40.46
CA ASP A 25 21.74 35.69 40.15
C ASP A 25 22.97 35.57 41.07
N GLY A 26 23.03 34.52 41.91
CA GLY A 26 24.15 34.22 42.81
C GLY A 26 24.29 35.14 44.03
N GLN A 27 23.64 36.30 44.03
CA GLN A 27 23.61 37.29 45.11
C GLN A 27 22.23 37.32 45.81
N GLY A 28 21.67 36.15 46.12
CA GLY A 28 20.38 36.03 46.81
C GLY A 28 19.15 36.59 46.07
N THR A 29 19.27 36.89 44.77
CA THR A 29 18.30 37.65 43.97
C THR A 29 18.04 36.99 42.60
N ALA A 30 17.08 37.49 41.84
CA ALA A 30 16.79 37.08 40.46
C ALA A 30 16.39 38.28 39.59
N SER A 31 16.68 38.22 38.29
CA SER A 31 16.33 39.21 37.28
C SER A 31 15.24 38.65 36.36
N ALA A 32 14.00 38.63 36.85
CA ALA A 32 12.90 37.88 36.26
C ALA A 32 12.20 38.60 35.09
N TYR A 33 11.77 37.83 34.11
CA TYR A 33 10.71 38.19 33.16
C TYR A 33 9.79 36.98 32.90
N VAL A 34 8.61 37.22 32.36
CA VAL A 34 7.64 36.18 31.99
C VAL A 34 7.49 36.13 30.48
N GLN A 35 7.46 34.93 29.92
CA GLN A 35 7.07 34.66 28.55
C GLN A 35 5.71 33.95 28.54
N VAL A 36 4.83 34.38 27.65
CA VAL A 36 3.43 33.93 27.53
C VAL A 36 3.21 33.35 26.14
N ASP A 37 2.57 32.18 26.07
CA ASP A 37 2.27 31.45 24.84
C ASP A 37 0.78 31.07 24.83
N PHE A 38 0.04 31.48 23.80
CA PHE A 38 -1.39 31.20 23.61
C PHE A 38 -1.77 31.35 22.12
N ASP A 39 -2.58 30.43 21.57
CA ASP A 39 -3.00 30.42 20.15
C ASP A 39 -1.85 30.79 19.17
N GLY A 40 -0.72 30.08 19.31
CA GLY A 40 0.52 30.26 18.55
C GLY A 40 1.27 31.58 18.78
N GLN A 41 0.69 32.54 19.48
CA GLN A 41 1.21 33.88 19.71
C GLN A 41 2.05 33.93 20.99
N ARG A 42 3.29 34.42 20.85
CA ARG A 42 4.23 34.57 21.97
C ARG A 42 4.44 36.04 22.32
N ARG A 43 4.26 36.38 23.59
CA ARG A 43 4.60 37.70 24.16
C ARG A 43 5.50 37.54 25.38
N ARG A 44 6.14 38.63 25.84
CA ARG A 44 6.97 38.65 27.04
C ARG A 44 6.80 39.97 27.80
N THR A 45 7.00 39.94 29.11
CA THR A 45 7.08 41.14 29.95
C THR A 45 8.49 41.76 29.92
N ALA A 46 8.64 42.95 30.50
CA ALA A 46 9.92 43.55 30.83
C ALA A 46 10.72 42.70 31.83
N THR A 47 12.04 42.94 31.90
CA THR A 47 12.89 42.30 32.92
C THR A 47 12.97 43.20 34.16
N ILE A 48 12.52 42.68 35.29
CA ILE A 48 12.70 43.32 36.60
C ILE A 48 13.95 42.73 37.23
N HIS A 49 14.89 43.59 37.61
CA HIS A 49 16.25 43.18 37.95
C HIS A 49 16.47 43.06 39.47
N ARG A 50 17.06 41.94 39.89
CA ARG A 50 17.49 41.64 41.27
C ARG A 50 16.37 41.63 42.33
N ASP A 51 15.17 41.18 41.98
CA ASP A 51 14.03 41.01 42.90
C ASP A 51 13.50 39.57 42.90
N LEU A 52 13.03 39.10 44.06
CA LEU A 52 12.33 37.83 44.23
C LEU A 52 10.81 37.97 44.28
N ASN A 53 10.28 39.20 44.33
CA ASN A 53 8.85 39.51 44.32
C ASN A 53 8.45 40.54 43.23
N PRO A 54 8.92 40.37 41.98
CA PRO A 54 8.79 41.37 40.92
C PRO A 54 7.33 41.71 40.59
N GLN A 55 7.04 43.00 40.40
CA GLN A 55 5.75 43.53 39.96
C GLN A 55 5.86 44.12 38.55
N TRP A 56 5.27 43.47 37.57
CA TRP A 56 5.24 43.92 36.17
C TRP A 56 4.03 44.81 35.89
N ASP A 57 2.86 44.39 36.36
CA ASP A 57 1.55 44.99 36.07
C ASP A 57 1.34 45.26 34.56
N GLU A 58 1.81 44.30 33.73
CA GLU A 58 1.84 44.39 32.27
C GLU A 58 0.66 43.64 31.62
N LEU A 59 -0.05 44.33 30.71
CA LEU A 59 -1.20 43.81 29.97
C LEU A 59 -0.82 43.32 28.57
N LEU A 60 -1.14 42.06 28.27
CA LEU A 60 -0.80 41.39 27.01
C LEU A 60 -2.08 40.93 26.29
N GLU A 61 -2.30 41.45 25.08
CA GLU A 61 -3.43 41.06 24.23
C GLU A 61 -3.09 39.83 23.36
N PHE A 62 -4.08 38.97 23.08
CA PHE A 62 -3.97 37.88 22.10
C PHE A 62 -5.23 37.84 21.25
N PHE A 63 -5.10 37.62 19.94
CA PHE A 63 -6.23 37.42 19.05
C PHE A 63 -6.62 35.95 19.06
N ILE A 64 -7.91 35.64 19.17
CA ILE A 64 -8.41 34.26 19.14
C ILE A 64 -8.89 33.96 17.71
N HIS A 65 -8.28 32.97 17.04
CA HIS A 65 -8.62 32.62 15.65
C HIS A 65 -9.86 31.73 15.52
N ASP A 66 -10.17 30.93 16.53
CA ASP A 66 -11.36 30.06 16.59
C ASP A 66 -12.00 30.16 17.98
N PHE A 67 -13.30 30.49 18.03
CA PHE A 67 -14.03 30.71 19.28
C PHE A 67 -14.46 29.42 19.98
N GLU A 68 -14.46 28.29 19.27
CA GLU A 68 -14.81 26.97 19.82
C GLU A 68 -13.57 26.22 20.33
N SER A 69 -12.38 26.45 19.75
CA SER A 69 -11.12 25.86 20.23
C SER A 69 -10.67 26.41 21.60
N MET A 70 -10.99 27.68 21.89
CA MET A 70 -10.53 28.42 23.08
C MET A 70 -10.67 27.66 24.41
N ALA A 71 -11.74 26.89 24.60
CA ALA A 71 -11.95 26.11 25.83
C ALA A 71 -11.07 24.85 25.95
N SER A 72 -10.55 24.35 24.83
CA SER A 72 -9.62 23.21 24.76
C SER A 72 -8.16 23.61 24.78
N GLU A 73 -7.87 24.89 24.50
CA GLU A 73 -6.54 25.47 24.55
C GLU A 73 -6.13 25.84 25.99
N ALA A 74 -4.84 26.17 26.16
CA ALA A 74 -4.30 26.50 27.46
C ALA A 74 -3.15 27.50 27.34
N LEU A 75 -3.27 28.60 28.09
CA LEU A 75 -2.30 29.67 28.25
C LEU A 75 -1.08 29.15 29.03
N GLU A 76 0.11 29.19 28.42
CA GLU A 76 1.36 28.79 29.08
C GLU A 76 2.21 30.00 29.48
N LEU A 77 2.47 30.13 30.78
CA LEU A 77 3.33 31.14 31.37
C LEU A 77 4.67 30.48 31.73
N ASN A 78 5.79 31.00 31.23
CA ASN A 78 7.14 30.53 31.53
C ASN A 78 7.99 31.67 32.09
N LEU A 79 8.44 31.55 33.34
CA LEU A 79 9.27 32.55 34.00
C LEU A 79 10.75 32.23 33.81
N TYR A 80 11.55 33.24 33.52
CA TYR A 80 12.99 33.12 33.28
C TYR A 80 13.78 34.20 34.01
N ASN A 81 14.93 33.81 34.54
CA ASN A 81 15.95 34.71 35.07
C ASN A 81 16.95 35.09 33.96
N LYS A 82 17.14 36.39 33.76
CA LYS A 82 18.03 36.99 32.74
C LYS A 82 19.37 37.40 33.36
N ALA A 83 20.28 36.44 33.46
CA ALA A 83 21.64 36.69 33.93
C ALA A 83 22.47 37.45 32.88
N ALA A 84 23.19 38.49 33.31
CA ALA A 84 24.07 39.25 32.42
C ALA A 84 25.20 38.36 31.86
N GLY A 85 25.27 38.22 30.53
CA GLY A 85 26.33 37.46 29.84
C GLY A 85 26.26 35.93 30.01
N LYS A 86 25.14 35.36 30.46
CA LYS A 86 24.96 33.90 30.63
C LYS A 86 23.61 33.43 30.08
N ARG A 87 23.47 32.11 29.83
CA ARG A 87 22.19 31.50 29.43
C ARG A 87 21.09 31.83 30.44
N ASN A 88 19.89 32.18 29.95
CA ASN A 88 18.72 32.42 30.79
C ASN A 88 18.40 31.17 31.63
N THR A 89 18.10 31.34 32.92
CA THR A 89 17.80 30.21 33.81
C THR A 89 16.31 30.17 34.16
N PHE A 90 15.66 29.05 33.86
CA PHE A 90 14.22 28.86 34.08
C PHE A 90 13.84 28.96 35.56
N LEU A 91 12.81 29.75 35.88
CA LEU A 91 12.31 30.03 37.23
C LEU A 91 11.01 29.29 37.57
N GLY A 92 10.21 28.90 36.58
CA GLY A 92 8.94 28.18 36.79
C GLY A 92 8.01 28.24 35.60
N LYS A 93 7.02 27.35 35.54
CA LYS A 93 5.93 27.36 34.56
C LYS A 93 4.58 27.36 35.26
N VAL A 94 3.56 27.92 34.61
CA VAL A 94 2.15 27.73 34.92
C VAL A 94 1.40 27.43 33.63
N LYS A 95 0.37 26.58 33.69
CA LYS A 95 -0.53 26.31 32.58
C LYS A 95 -1.99 26.53 33.00
N ILE A 96 -2.69 27.45 32.35
CA ILE A 96 -4.08 27.81 32.65
C ILE A 96 -4.96 27.32 31.50
N ALA A 97 -5.88 26.39 31.77
CA ALA A 97 -6.84 25.91 30.78
C ALA A 97 -7.86 26.99 30.40
N GLY A 98 -8.26 27.05 29.13
CA GLY A 98 -9.16 28.08 28.62
C GLY A 98 -10.59 28.06 29.18
N THR A 99 -10.98 26.95 29.83
CA THR A 99 -12.17 26.88 30.68
C THR A 99 -12.18 27.91 31.82
N ASN A 100 -11.01 28.42 32.20
CA ASN A 100 -10.82 29.31 33.35
C ASN A 100 -10.71 30.79 32.94
N PHE A 101 -10.89 31.13 31.67
CA PHE A 101 -10.83 32.51 31.20
C PHE A 101 -12.15 33.22 31.51
N ALA A 102 -12.08 34.29 32.29
CA ALA A 102 -13.24 35.12 32.62
C ALA A 102 -13.76 35.88 31.38
N LYS A 103 -15.02 36.33 31.41
CA LYS A 103 -15.45 37.41 30.51
C LYS A 103 -15.06 38.76 31.13
N ALA A 104 -14.79 39.76 30.30
CA ALA A 104 -14.54 41.14 30.75
C ALA A 104 -15.58 41.59 31.78
N GLY A 105 -15.12 42.15 32.90
CA GLY A 105 -15.94 42.55 34.05
C GLY A 105 -16.10 41.48 35.15
N SER A 106 -15.66 40.23 34.95
CA SER A 106 -15.56 39.22 36.02
C SER A 106 -14.10 38.82 36.30
N GLU A 107 -13.20 39.79 36.23
CA GLU A 107 -11.76 39.63 36.40
C GLU A 107 -11.36 39.45 37.88
N SER A 108 -10.58 38.42 38.18
CA SER A 108 -10.01 38.18 39.51
C SER A 108 -8.52 37.87 39.41
N LEU A 109 -7.72 38.40 40.34
CA LEU A 109 -6.30 38.09 40.46
C LEU A 109 -6.10 36.71 41.10
N VAL A 110 -5.64 35.74 40.33
CA VAL A 110 -5.38 34.37 40.81
C VAL A 110 -3.87 34.15 40.91
N TYR A 111 -3.43 33.65 42.07
CA TYR A 111 -2.05 33.24 42.28
C TYR A 111 -1.88 31.75 41.96
N TYR A 112 -0.96 31.45 41.04
CA TYR A 112 -0.64 30.10 40.61
C TYR A 112 0.76 29.70 41.11
N PRO A 113 0.92 28.53 41.78
CA PRO A 113 2.23 28.04 42.21
C PRO A 113 3.08 27.62 41.01
N LEU A 114 4.39 27.88 41.07
CA LEU A 114 5.31 27.62 39.96
C LEU A 114 5.68 26.14 39.81
N GLU A 115 5.33 25.54 38.68
CA GLU A 115 5.63 24.16 38.32
C GLU A 115 7.08 23.93 37.92
N LYS A 116 7.55 22.69 38.13
CA LYS A 116 8.90 22.23 37.79
C LYS A 116 8.97 21.59 36.41
N ARG A 117 9.92 22.02 35.58
CA ARG A 117 10.23 21.40 34.27
C ARG A 117 10.94 20.03 34.39
N SER A 118 11.49 19.70 35.56
CA SER A 118 12.12 18.41 35.87
C SER A 118 12.15 18.19 37.39
N VAL A 119 12.10 16.93 37.85
CA VAL A 119 12.10 16.56 39.28
C VAL A 119 13.32 17.09 40.04
N PHE A 120 14.47 17.21 39.38
CA PHE A 120 15.70 17.76 39.94
C PHE A 120 15.76 19.30 39.96
N SER A 121 14.73 19.99 39.44
CA SER A 121 14.74 21.44 39.32
C SER A 121 14.36 22.11 40.65
N GLN A 122 15.28 22.93 41.18
CA GLN A 122 15.00 23.84 42.29
C GLN A 122 14.25 25.08 41.75
N ILE A 123 12.96 25.14 42.09
CA ILE A 123 11.97 26.15 41.76
C ILE A 123 11.12 26.38 43.00
N LYS A 124 10.73 27.64 43.21
CA LYS A 124 9.93 28.15 44.33
C LYS A 124 9.27 29.44 43.85
N GLY A 125 8.07 29.71 44.36
CA GLY A 125 7.33 30.94 44.11
C GLY A 125 5.94 30.71 43.54
N GLU A 126 5.21 31.82 43.38
CA GLU A 126 3.88 31.90 42.78
C GLU A 126 3.81 33.12 41.86
N ILE A 127 2.92 33.09 40.87
CA ILE A 127 2.66 34.20 39.94
C ILE A 127 1.18 34.60 39.98
N GLY A 128 0.91 35.89 40.19
CA GLY A 128 -0.41 36.49 40.15
C GLY A 128 -0.75 36.96 38.74
N VAL A 129 -1.83 36.40 38.17
CA VAL A 129 -2.30 36.70 36.81
C VAL A 129 -3.80 36.98 36.84
N LYS A 130 -4.27 37.94 36.03
CA LYS A 130 -5.68 38.07 35.63
C LYS A 130 -5.82 37.67 34.16
N VAL A 131 -6.86 36.91 33.81
CA VAL A 131 -7.12 36.48 32.43
C VAL A 131 -8.59 36.64 32.09
N TRP A 132 -8.90 37.40 31.05
CA TRP A 132 -10.26 37.62 30.60
C TRP A 132 -10.35 37.76 29.08
N TYR A 133 -11.54 37.57 28.50
CA TYR A 133 -11.79 37.84 27.08
C TYR A 133 -12.81 38.96 26.86
N VAL A 134 -12.60 39.69 25.77
CA VAL A 134 -13.48 40.76 25.28
C VAL A 134 -14.09 40.30 23.96
N ASP A 135 -15.43 40.23 23.89
CA ASP A 135 -16.15 40.09 22.62
C ASP A 135 -16.13 41.45 21.90
N GLY A 136 -15.74 41.47 20.62
CA GLY A 136 -15.61 42.72 19.87
C GLY A 136 -16.96 43.33 19.48
N GLU A 137 -17.36 44.42 20.11
CA GLU A 137 -18.53 45.20 19.67
C GLU A 137 -18.29 45.87 18.30
N ALA A 138 -19.35 45.93 17.49
CA ALA A 138 -19.30 46.46 16.13
C ALA A 138 -19.15 48.00 16.12
N ARG A 139 -17.92 48.48 15.93
CA ARG A 139 -17.66 49.91 15.70
C ARG A 139 -18.30 50.39 14.41
N ILE A 140 -19.31 51.26 14.55
CA ILE A 140 -19.83 52.08 13.45
C ILE A 140 -18.68 53.00 12.96
N PRO A 141 -18.36 53.03 11.66
CA PRO A 141 -17.24 53.82 11.16
C PRO A 141 -17.55 55.32 11.14
N SER A 142 -16.79 56.09 11.92
CA SER A 142 -16.74 57.55 11.84
C SER A 142 -15.62 58.01 10.90
N LEU A 143 -15.83 59.14 10.22
CA LEU A 143 -14.95 59.69 9.18
C LEU A 143 -13.65 60.31 9.74
N PRO A 144 -12.58 60.42 8.93
CA PRO A 144 -11.24 60.71 9.41
C PRO A 144 -10.91 62.20 9.58
N ALA A 145 -10.25 62.51 10.69
CA ALA A 145 -9.43 63.68 10.99
C ALA A 145 -8.57 63.30 12.22
N ALA A 146 -7.41 63.85 12.56
CA ALA A 146 -6.37 64.61 11.88
C ALA A 146 -5.28 64.81 12.98
N GLU A 147 -4.02 64.50 12.68
CA GLU A 147 -2.77 65.04 13.28
C GLU A 147 -2.47 65.08 14.82
N GLU A 148 -1.15 65.00 15.09
CA GLU A 148 -0.37 65.49 16.26
C GLU A 148 -0.42 64.79 17.66
N LYS A 149 0.71 64.11 17.96
CA LYS A 149 1.64 64.29 19.10
C LYS A 149 1.20 64.25 20.58
N GLN A 150 1.99 63.48 21.35
CA GLN A 150 2.60 63.78 22.68
C GLN A 150 1.70 64.19 23.88
N GLY A 151 1.91 63.58 25.06
CA GLY A 151 1.26 64.05 26.30
C GLY A 151 1.42 63.14 27.53
N THR A 152 2.61 63.12 28.13
CA THR A 152 2.95 62.41 29.38
C THR A 152 2.12 62.88 30.59
N SER A 153 1.94 62.00 31.60
CA SER A 153 2.04 62.26 33.06
C SER A 153 0.83 61.96 33.98
N GLN A 154 1.10 61.11 35.00
CA GLN A 154 0.75 61.25 36.43
C GLN A 154 -0.72 61.13 36.92
N GLN A 155 -0.98 60.08 37.73
CA GLN A 155 -1.07 60.07 39.22
C GLN A 155 -1.47 61.38 39.97
N PRO A 156 -2.04 61.32 41.21
CA PRO A 156 -1.89 60.24 42.21
C PRO A 156 -3.11 59.86 43.13
N ALA A 157 -2.98 58.67 43.76
CA ALA A 157 -3.22 58.33 45.19
C ALA A 157 -4.60 58.45 45.93
N ASP A 158 -4.59 57.79 47.10
CA ASP A 158 -5.41 57.96 48.33
C ASP A 158 -6.90 57.52 48.37
N GLU A 159 -7.41 56.90 49.45
CA GLU A 159 -6.78 56.15 50.56
C GLU A 159 -7.82 55.28 51.34
N LYS A 160 -7.35 54.50 52.33
CA LYS A 160 -8.05 53.97 53.53
C LYS A 160 -9.23 52.98 53.41
N LYS A 161 -8.97 51.80 54.01
CA LYS A 161 -9.91 50.89 54.71
C LYS A 161 -10.36 51.53 56.05
N PRO A 162 -11.44 51.08 56.73
CA PRO A 162 -11.27 50.00 57.71
C PRO A 162 -12.47 49.03 57.93
N GLU A 163 -12.26 48.14 58.89
CA GLU A 163 -12.91 46.85 59.23
C GLU A 163 -14.22 46.90 60.07
N LYS A 164 -14.75 45.69 60.38
CA LYS A 164 -15.44 45.25 61.64
C LYS A 164 -16.95 45.60 61.83
N GLU A 165 -17.80 44.80 62.51
CA GLU A 165 -17.72 43.43 63.12
C GLU A 165 -19.16 42.81 63.29
N GLU A 166 -19.30 41.65 63.99
CA GLU A 166 -20.54 41.12 64.68
C GLU A 166 -21.79 40.65 63.85
N ASP A 167 -22.57 39.57 64.10
CA ASP A 167 -22.59 38.44 65.07
C ASP A 167 -23.74 37.39 64.76
N THR A 168 -23.63 36.18 65.36
CA THR A 168 -24.55 35.07 65.80
C THR A 168 -25.90 34.58 65.17
N ASN A 169 -26.03 33.22 65.21
CA ASN A 169 -27.16 32.34 65.67
C ASN A 169 -28.39 31.88 64.81
N SER A 170 -28.27 30.65 64.25
CA SER A 170 -28.87 29.35 64.69
C SER A 170 -30.38 28.93 64.58
N SER A 171 -30.58 27.59 64.64
CA SER A 171 -31.82 26.75 64.86
C SER A 171 -32.73 26.32 63.67
N ALA A 172 -33.54 25.24 63.69
CA ALA A 172 -33.39 23.86 64.26
C ALA A 172 -34.56 22.86 63.89
N ALA A 173 -34.25 21.57 63.62
CA ALA A 173 -35.10 20.33 63.68
C ALA A 173 -34.23 19.08 63.25
N ASN A 174 -34.33 17.78 63.66
CA ASN A 174 -35.19 16.93 64.55
C ASN A 174 -36.49 16.35 63.93
N GLU A 175 -36.87 15.04 63.92
CA GLU A 175 -36.37 13.70 64.40
C GLU A 175 -36.81 12.59 63.37
N GLY A 176 -36.54 11.26 63.44
CA GLY A 176 -35.72 10.40 64.32
C GLY A 176 -36.22 8.91 64.46
N LYS A 177 -35.32 7.96 64.84
CA LYS A 177 -35.55 6.57 65.37
C LYS A 177 -35.96 5.44 64.35
N LYS A 178 -35.68 4.12 64.56
CA LYS A 178 -35.13 3.33 65.71
C LYS A 178 -34.41 1.99 65.30
N GLU A 179 -33.76 1.34 66.27
CA GLU A 179 -32.85 0.14 66.24
C GLU A 179 -33.48 -1.14 66.89
N PRO A 180 -32.81 -2.33 67.12
CA PRO A 180 -31.35 -2.71 67.16
C PRO A 180 -31.00 -4.00 66.33
N GLU A 181 -30.03 -4.94 66.54
CA GLU A 181 -29.05 -5.31 67.62
C GLU A 181 -27.94 -6.32 67.15
N ASN A 182 -26.78 -6.39 67.85
CA ASN A 182 -25.84 -7.54 68.16
C ASN A 182 -25.27 -8.51 67.06
N GLN A 183 -24.07 -9.15 67.16
CA GLN A 183 -23.01 -9.28 68.20
C GLN A 183 -21.62 -9.80 67.63
N GLN A 184 -20.45 -9.31 68.12
CA GLN A 184 -19.06 -9.92 68.13
C GLN A 184 -18.43 -10.45 66.79
N GLY A 185 -17.16 -10.86 66.60
CA GLY A 185 -15.86 -10.89 67.35
C GLY A 185 -14.99 -12.13 66.96
N GLU A 186 -13.64 -12.20 66.93
CA GLU A 186 -12.52 -11.22 66.98
C GLU A 186 -11.12 -11.86 66.62
N MET A 187 -10.16 -11.08 66.08
CA MET A 187 -8.66 -11.24 65.94
C MET A 187 -7.91 -12.49 65.33
N ASP A 188 -6.89 -12.16 64.49
CA ASP A 188 -5.49 -12.72 64.34
C ASP A 188 -5.05 -14.07 63.68
N LYS A 189 -3.99 -13.93 62.85
CA LYS A 189 -2.72 -14.74 62.70
C LYS A 189 -2.52 -15.99 61.77
N LYS A 190 -1.30 -15.99 61.20
CA LYS A 190 -0.44 -17.03 60.54
C LYS A 190 0.23 -17.91 61.64
N PRO A 191 0.64 -19.22 61.49
CA PRO A 191 1.59 -19.68 60.46
C PRO A 191 1.65 -21.18 59.99
N GLU A 192 2.14 -21.37 58.75
CA GLU A 192 3.34 -22.16 58.33
C GLU A 192 3.72 -23.52 58.99
N ASN A 193 3.73 -24.59 58.16
CA ASN A 193 4.85 -25.55 57.87
C ASN A 193 4.65 -27.09 58.06
N GLN A 194 5.25 -27.86 57.13
CA GLN A 194 5.74 -29.27 57.14
C GLN A 194 4.83 -30.54 57.32
N GLU A 195 4.87 -31.41 56.27
CA GLU A 195 5.22 -32.87 56.17
C GLU A 195 5.17 -33.85 57.40
N PRO A 196 5.17 -35.22 57.22
CA PRO A 196 5.56 -36.05 56.04
C PRO A 196 4.66 -37.28 55.67
N GLU A 197 5.19 -38.12 54.76
CA GLU A 197 4.72 -39.35 54.08
C GLU A 197 3.97 -40.48 54.86
N LYS A 198 3.18 -41.30 54.13
CA LYS A 198 3.49 -42.75 53.84
C LYS A 198 2.56 -43.44 52.81
N LYS A 199 2.90 -44.70 52.46
CA LYS A 199 2.31 -45.61 51.44
C LYS A 199 1.26 -46.59 52.06
N GLU A 200 0.76 -47.72 51.50
CA GLU A 200 1.22 -48.66 50.44
C GLU A 200 0.10 -49.65 49.94
N GLU A 201 0.22 -50.10 48.68
CA GLU A 201 -0.06 -51.45 48.09
C GLU A 201 -1.44 -52.20 47.87
N GLU A 202 -1.40 -52.99 46.76
CA GLU A 202 -1.96 -54.34 46.44
C GLU A 202 -3.44 -54.66 46.03
N LYS A 203 -3.55 -55.03 44.72
CA LYS A 203 -4.16 -56.26 44.12
C LYS A 203 -5.69 -56.51 44.00
N SER A 204 -5.98 -57.53 43.17
CA SER A 204 -7.23 -57.96 42.53
C SER A 204 -7.56 -59.44 42.82
N PRO A 205 -8.74 -59.94 42.38
CA PRO A 205 -8.93 -61.35 42.01
C PRO A 205 -9.43 -61.56 40.56
N GLU A 206 -9.54 -62.84 40.16
CA GLU A 206 -9.83 -63.36 38.81
C GLU A 206 -11.36 -63.68 38.65
N THR A 207 -11.93 -64.50 37.73
CA THR A 207 -11.44 -65.67 36.95
C THR A 207 -12.38 -66.06 35.76
N GLU A 208 -11.86 -66.92 34.86
CA GLU A 208 -12.56 -67.84 33.91
C GLU A 208 -13.28 -67.24 32.66
N LYS A 209 -13.00 -67.64 31.40
CA LYS A 209 -13.00 -68.95 30.65
C LYS A 209 -14.38 -69.31 30.05
N ASN A 210 -14.54 -69.98 28.90
CA ASN A 210 -13.58 -70.67 27.99
C ASN A 210 -14.09 -70.75 26.52
N GLU A 211 -13.17 -70.97 25.55
CA GLU A 211 -13.37 -71.62 24.21
C GLU A 211 -14.44 -71.08 23.22
N GLU A 212 -14.47 -71.39 21.91
CA GLU A 212 -13.90 -72.50 21.11
C GLU A 212 -13.34 -72.03 19.72
N ALA A 213 -12.64 -72.90 18.98
CA ALA A 213 -11.98 -72.62 17.69
C ALA A 213 -12.82 -73.10 16.46
N THR A 214 -12.45 -72.92 15.18
CA THR A 214 -11.33 -73.65 14.50
C THR A 214 -11.12 -73.17 13.03
N ALA A 215 -9.87 -72.79 12.69
CA ALA A 215 -9.00 -73.11 11.51
C ALA A 215 -9.59 -73.44 10.08
N PRO A 216 -8.79 -73.66 8.99
CA PRO A 216 -7.33 -73.78 8.87
C PRO A 216 -6.74 -72.97 7.65
N PRO A 217 -5.55 -73.26 7.02
CA PRO A 217 -4.42 -72.30 7.11
C PRO A 217 -3.54 -72.16 5.82
N SER A 218 -2.24 -71.82 6.00
CA SER A 218 -1.06 -72.17 5.15
C SER A 218 -0.73 -71.27 3.92
N GLN A 219 0.53 -71.04 3.50
CA GLN A 219 1.87 -70.97 4.16
C GLN A 219 2.89 -70.21 3.20
N PRO A 220 4.24 -70.36 3.20
CA PRO A 220 5.17 -69.37 3.77
C PRO A 220 6.26 -68.80 2.82
N THR A 221 6.99 -67.75 3.23
CA THR A 221 8.43 -67.58 2.89
C THR A 221 9.15 -66.51 3.73
N THR A 222 10.43 -66.75 4.02
CA THR A 222 11.42 -65.94 4.77
C THR A 222 12.82 -66.49 4.48
N PRO A 223 13.94 -65.82 4.83
CA PRO A 223 14.22 -64.39 4.92
C PRO A 223 15.54 -64.00 4.18
N VAL A 224 15.90 -62.71 4.18
CA VAL A 224 17.30 -62.23 4.07
C VAL A 224 17.49 -61.09 5.09
N GLU A 225 18.69 -60.95 5.65
CA GLU A 225 18.95 -60.19 6.88
C GLU A 225 19.41 -58.73 6.72
N GLN A 226 18.89 -57.88 7.62
CA GLN A 226 19.60 -56.82 8.36
C GLN A 226 20.18 -55.59 7.58
N PRO A 227 20.48 -54.46 8.26
CA PRO A 227 20.44 -54.21 9.71
C PRO A 227 19.37 -53.21 10.20
N HIS A 228 19.18 -53.19 11.52
CA HIS A 228 18.38 -52.19 12.23
C HIS A 228 19.17 -50.89 12.48
N GLU A 229 18.49 -49.74 12.40
CA GLU A 229 18.91 -48.54 13.14
C GLU A 229 17.67 -47.81 13.73
N VAL A 230 17.91 -46.97 14.74
CA VAL A 230 16.93 -46.59 15.77
C VAL A 230 15.87 -45.58 15.28
N GLN A 231 14.59 -45.95 15.35
CA GLN A 231 13.49 -44.98 15.31
C GLN A 231 13.13 -44.47 16.71
N GLN A 232 13.52 -43.23 17.01
CA GLN A 232 12.88 -42.46 18.08
C GLN A 232 11.47 -42.03 17.62
N LYS A 233 10.47 -42.16 18.49
CA LYS A 233 9.12 -41.63 18.22
C LYS A 233 9.16 -40.09 18.27
N PRO A 234 8.72 -39.36 17.22
CA PRO A 234 8.55 -37.93 17.31
C PRO A 234 7.42 -37.60 18.30
N HIS A 235 7.62 -36.55 19.11
CA HIS A 235 6.65 -36.08 20.08
C HIS A 235 5.45 -35.44 19.36
N ILE A 236 4.22 -35.85 19.69
CA ILE A 236 3.01 -35.22 19.14
C ILE A 236 2.64 -34.02 20.03
N ASP A 237 3.28 -32.90 19.76
CA ASP A 237 2.90 -31.64 20.38
C ASP A 237 1.56 -31.15 19.81
N LYS A 238 0.69 -30.68 20.72
CA LYS A 238 -0.64 -30.18 20.35
C LYS A 238 -0.48 -28.90 19.51
N PRO A 239 -1.26 -28.72 18.43
CA PRO A 239 -1.12 -27.56 17.56
C PRO A 239 -1.37 -26.26 18.34
N VAL A 240 -0.35 -25.41 18.39
CA VAL A 240 -0.46 -24.05 18.94
C VAL A 240 -1.49 -23.28 18.11
N SER A 241 -2.43 -22.62 18.79
CA SER A 241 -3.48 -21.84 18.13
C SER A 241 -2.90 -20.58 17.49
N GLU A 242 -2.47 -20.68 16.22
CA GLU A 242 -2.11 -19.54 15.38
C GLU A 242 -3.22 -18.48 15.39
N LYS A 243 -2.95 -17.32 16.02
CA LYS A 243 -3.83 -16.16 15.95
C LYS A 243 -3.84 -15.66 14.51
N THR A 244 -4.90 -15.98 13.79
CA THR A 244 -5.09 -15.57 12.40
C THR A 244 -5.33 -14.07 12.34
N SER A 245 -4.71 -13.36 11.39
CA SER A 245 -4.74 -11.89 11.30
C SER A 245 -6.11 -11.34 10.88
N GLU A 246 -7.06 -11.29 11.81
CA GLU A 246 -8.36 -10.64 11.60
C GLU A 246 -8.21 -9.11 11.53
N LEU A 247 -8.83 -8.47 10.53
CA LEU A 247 -8.81 -7.02 10.40
C LEU A 247 -9.60 -6.34 11.53
N LYS A 248 -8.92 -5.55 12.35
CA LYS A 248 -9.58 -4.51 13.15
C LYS A 248 -10.06 -3.38 12.23
N VAL A 249 -11.37 -3.22 12.12
CA VAL A 249 -11.97 -1.98 11.60
C VAL A 249 -11.77 -0.91 12.67
N ILE A 250 -10.80 -0.01 12.46
CA ILE A 250 -10.38 0.96 13.49
C ILE A 250 -11.44 2.06 13.69
N SER A 251 -12.18 2.43 12.64
CA SER A 251 -13.28 3.40 12.74
C SER A 251 -14.40 3.10 11.76
N SER A 252 -15.63 3.47 12.16
CA SER A 252 -16.76 3.63 11.26
C SER A 252 -17.24 5.07 11.35
N LEU A 253 -16.72 5.93 10.48
CA LEU A 253 -17.02 7.36 10.45
C LEU A 253 -18.40 7.61 9.84
N SER A 254 -19.44 7.36 10.64
CA SER A 254 -20.81 7.79 10.38
C SER A 254 -20.99 9.27 10.79
N GLY A 255 -20.24 10.15 10.14
CA GLY A 255 -20.29 11.59 10.37
C GLY A 255 -19.57 12.33 9.25
N SER A 256 -20.20 13.39 8.74
CA SER A 256 -19.56 14.35 7.85
C SER A 256 -18.62 15.28 8.65
N ASP A 257 -17.94 16.18 7.93
CA ASP A 257 -17.42 17.45 8.46
C ASP A 257 -16.24 17.41 9.45
N ARG A 258 -15.60 16.25 9.67
CA ARG A 258 -14.14 16.27 9.87
C ARG A 258 -13.45 16.65 8.56
N ARG A 259 -12.78 17.80 8.54
CA ARG A 259 -11.94 18.24 7.40
C ARG A 259 -10.93 17.14 7.07
N LYS A 260 -11.03 16.56 5.88
CA LYS A 260 -10.24 15.39 5.45
C LYS A 260 -8.77 15.80 5.29
N SER A 261 -7.90 15.42 6.23
CA SER A 261 -6.46 15.53 6.00
C SER A 261 -6.04 14.52 4.92
N ALA A 262 -5.09 14.91 4.07
CA ALA A 262 -4.66 14.06 2.95
C ALA A 262 -3.89 12.79 3.39
N PHE A 263 -3.60 12.65 4.70
CA PHE A 263 -2.70 11.64 5.26
C PHE A 263 -3.32 10.80 6.41
N ASP A 264 -4.65 10.82 6.58
CA ASP A 264 -5.39 10.09 7.64
C ASP A 264 -5.27 8.53 7.59
N LEU A 265 -4.50 7.95 6.66
CA LEU A 265 -4.16 6.52 6.65
C LEU A 265 -2.75 6.19 7.14
N VAL A 266 -1.92 7.19 7.44
CA VAL A 266 -0.51 7.01 7.83
C VAL A 266 -0.17 7.83 9.06
N ASP A 267 0.82 7.39 9.82
CA ASP A 267 1.28 8.13 10.99
C ASP A 267 2.11 9.34 10.53
N GLN A 268 1.92 10.52 11.14
CA GLN A 268 2.76 11.67 10.85
C GLN A 268 4.16 11.43 11.46
N MET A 269 5.17 11.30 10.62
CA MET A 269 6.56 11.15 11.03
C MET A 269 7.21 12.53 11.10
N PRO A 270 7.63 13.01 12.28
CA PRO A 270 8.31 14.28 12.40
C PRO A 270 9.76 14.17 11.88
N PHE A 271 10.12 15.04 10.95
CA PHE A 271 11.48 15.16 10.42
C PHE A 271 12.08 16.52 10.79
N LEU A 272 13.34 16.52 11.21
CA LEU A 272 14.15 17.73 11.32
C LEU A 272 14.73 18.06 9.96
N TYR A 273 14.31 19.18 9.38
CA TYR A 273 14.81 19.71 8.12
C TYR A 273 15.90 20.75 8.36
N VAL A 274 16.98 20.66 7.58
CA VAL A 274 18.06 21.65 7.51
C VAL A 274 18.33 21.96 6.05
N ARG A 275 18.03 23.17 5.58
CA ARG A 275 18.41 23.64 4.24
C ARG A 275 19.65 24.52 4.34
N VAL A 276 20.75 24.09 3.75
CA VAL A 276 22.00 24.86 3.65
C VAL A 276 22.09 25.45 2.25
N VAL A 277 21.94 26.78 2.15
CA VAL A 277 21.84 27.48 0.86
C VAL A 277 23.21 27.89 0.35
N LYS A 278 23.94 28.70 1.12
CA LYS A 278 25.23 29.31 0.73
C LYS A 278 26.04 29.76 1.95
N VAL A 279 27.28 30.17 1.71
CA VAL A 279 28.13 30.83 2.72
C VAL A 279 28.62 32.18 2.16
N ASN A 280 28.61 33.21 3.01
CA ASN A 280 29.20 34.51 2.74
C ASN A 280 30.68 34.46 3.13
N ARG A 281 31.53 35.09 2.31
CA ARG A 281 33.00 35.04 2.37
C ARG A 281 33.60 33.65 2.59
N ILE A 282 33.93 33.00 1.49
CA ILE A 282 35.11 32.12 1.44
C ILE A 282 36.24 32.95 0.84
N ASN A 283 37.42 32.92 1.45
CA ASN A 283 38.67 33.45 0.87
C ASN A 283 39.68 32.29 0.71
N PRO A 284 39.39 31.29 -0.14
CA PRO A 284 40.25 30.13 -0.31
C PRO A 284 41.37 30.44 -1.31
N ASP A 285 42.47 29.70 -1.24
CA ASP A 285 43.32 29.53 -2.42
C ASP A 285 42.46 28.94 -3.56
N PRO A 286 42.63 29.35 -4.83
CA PRO A 286 41.72 28.99 -5.94
C PRO A 286 41.61 27.48 -6.23
N ASP A 287 42.48 26.68 -5.61
CA ASP A 287 42.53 25.21 -5.66
C ASP A 287 41.79 24.49 -4.52
N SER A 288 41.25 25.22 -3.51
CA SER A 288 40.64 24.61 -2.31
C SER A 288 39.14 24.42 -2.45
N ALA A 289 38.60 23.28 -1.99
CA ALA A 289 37.16 22.99 -2.03
C ALA A 289 36.48 23.25 -0.68
N ALA A 290 35.25 23.76 -0.67
CA ALA A 290 34.52 24.10 0.54
C ALA A 290 33.24 23.26 0.71
N TYR A 291 32.99 22.76 1.92
CA TYR A 291 31.80 21.98 2.24
C TYR A 291 31.25 22.31 3.64
N ALA A 292 29.94 22.14 3.85
CA ALA A 292 29.32 22.26 5.16
C ALA A 292 29.09 20.86 5.75
N LYS A 293 29.40 20.68 7.04
CA LYS A 293 29.36 19.41 7.80
C LYS A 293 28.32 19.55 8.92
N LEU A 294 27.20 18.86 8.76
CA LEU A 294 26.12 18.80 9.73
C LEU A 294 26.38 17.62 10.67
N VAL A 295 26.27 17.85 11.99
CA VAL A 295 26.50 16.84 13.03
C VAL A 295 25.34 16.85 14.01
N ILE A 296 24.72 15.68 14.22
CA ILE A 296 23.60 15.47 15.16
C ILE A 296 23.82 14.15 15.89
N GLY A 297 24.52 14.21 17.03
CA GLY A 297 24.88 13.04 17.83
C GLY A 297 25.76 12.07 17.04
N THR A 298 25.22 10.89 16.71
CA THR A 298 25.91 9.85 15.94
C THR A 298 25.88 10.06 14.42
N HIS A 299 25.06 10.99 13.91
CA HIS A 299 24.96 11.26 12.48
C HIS A 299 25.84 12.45 12.10
N ALA A 300 26.78 12.25 11.18
CA ALA A 300 27.61 13.30 10.60
C ALA A 300 27.56 13.22 9.07
N ILE A 301 27.33 14.34 8.39
CA ILE A 301 27.23 14.40 6.93
C ILE A 301 27.82 15.70 6.37
N ARG A 302 28.46 15.61 5.18
CA ARG A 302 28.91 16.75 4.38
C ARG A 302 27.97 17.06 3.22
N THR A 303 27.82 18.34 2.87
CA THR A 303 27.30 18.78 1.56
C THR A 303 28.24 18.35 0.43
N LYS A 304 27.78 18.47 -0.82
CA LYS A 304 28.67 18.40 -1.99
C LYS A 304 29.77 19.45 -1.86
N SER A 305 31.03 19.05 -2.02
CA SER A 305 32.17 19.97 -2.02
C SER A 305 32.08 20.95 -3.20
N LEU A 306 32.23 22.24 -2.91
CA LEU A 306 32.18 23.31 -3.89
C LEU A 306 33.60 23.73 -4.30
N THR A 307 33.93 23.63 -5.58
CA THR A 307 35.16 24.19 -6.15
C THR A 307 34.93 25.61 -6.70
N PRO A 308 35.78 26.60 -6.36
CA PRO A 308 35.53 28.02 -6.65
C PRO A 308 35.65 28.40 -8.14
N ALA A 309 36.07 27.48 -9.01
CA ALA A 309 36.16 27.69 -10.46
C ALA A 309 34.79 27.70 -11.18
N VAL A 310 33.71 27.23 -10.53
CA VAL A 310 32.34 27.29 -11.06
C VAL A 310 31.58 28.38 -10.31
N GLY A 311 31.01 29.35 -11.04
CA GLY A 311 30.54 30.63 -10.48
C GLY A 311 29.36 30.60 -9.48
N ASN A 312 28.77 29.45 -9.18
CA ASN A 312 27.66 29.32 -8.23
C ASN A 312 28.20 29.05 -6.81
N ARG A 313 28.21 30.06 -5.93
CA ARG A 313 28.57 29.91 -4.50
C ARG A 313 27.43 29.38 -3.63
N GLU A 314 26.61 28.48 -4.17
CA GLU A 314 25.37 28.01 -3.54
C GLU A 314 25.33 26.47 -3.59
N TRP A 315 25.17 25.84 -2.42
CA TRP A 315 24.99 24.39 -2.29
C TRP A 315 23.54 23.97 -2.53
N ASP A 316 22.60 24.82 -2.09
CA ASP A 316 21.15 24.61 -1.99
C ASP A 316 20.73 23.15 -1.75
N GLN A 317 21.13 22.62 -0.59
CA GLN A 317 20.89 21.23 -0.19
C GLN A 317 20.04 21.17 1.08
N VAL A 318 18.94 20.42 1.01
CA VAL A 318 18.10 20.07 2.15
C VAL A 318 18.52 18.72 2.72
N PHE A 319 18.54 18.60 4.04
CA PHE A 319 18.73 17.36 4.78
C PHE A 319 17.52 17.14 5.68
N ALA A 320 16.98 15.93 5.68
CA ALA A 320 15.85 15.50 6.50
C ALA A 320 16.29 14.36 7.42
N PHE A 321 16.32 14.63 8.72
CA PHE A 321 16.68 13.65 9.75
C PHE A 321 15.42 13.16 10.46
N ASP A 322 15.24 11.85 10.53
CA ASP A 322 14.17 11.21 11.30
C ASP A 322 14.33 11.54 12.79
N LYS A 323 13.34 12.26 13.35
CA LYS A 323 13.41 12.79 14.72
C LYS A 323 13.45 11.69 15.77
N ASP A 324 12.79 10.55 15.51
CA ASP A 324 12.76 9.43 16.45
C ASP A 324 14.11 8.68 16.49
N GLY A 325 14.98 8.91 15.50
CA GLY A 325 16.37 8.44 15.45
C GLY A 325 17.41 9.43 16.01
N LEU A 326 17.01 10.59 16.56
CA LEU A 326 17.97 11.60 17.04
C LEU A 326 18.40 11.38 18.50
N ASN A 327 19.63 10.89 18.67
CA ASN A 327 20.28 10.70 19.97
C ASN A 327 20.86 12.00 20.60
N SER A 328 20.55 13.18 20.06
CA SER A 328 21.10 14.48 20.50
C SER A 328 19.99 15.51 20.66
N THR A 329 20.16 16.45 21.59
CA THR A 329 19.29 17.63 21.76
C THR A 329 19.76 18.86 20.99
N SER A 330 20.91 18.78 20.30
CA SER A 330 21.46 19.87 19.50
C SER A 330 21.95 19.40 18.13
N LEU A 331 21.81 20.28 17.14
CA LEU A 331 22.37 20.21 15.80
C LEU A 331 23.57 21.17 15.71
N GLU A 332 24.71 20.72 15.20
CA GLU A 332 25.83 21.59 14.82
C GLU A 332 26.00 21.62 13.30
N VAL A 333 26.17 22.81 12.73
CA VAL A 333 26.51 23.03 11.32
C VAL A 333 27.86 23.74 11.26
N SER A 334 28.88 23.05 10.76
CA SER A 334 30.25 23.55 10.66
C SER A 334 30.68 23.70 9.19
N VAL A 335 31.54 24.67 8.87
CA VAL A 335 32.03 24.90 7.50
C VAL A 335 33.51 24.56 7.42
N TRP A 336 33.88 23.74 6.45
CA TRP A 336 35.21 23.16 6.27
C TRP A 336 35.76 23.50 4.87
N VAL A 337 37.09 23.63 4.80
CA VAL A 337 37.84 23.74 3.54
C VAL A 337 38.87 22.62 3.46
N GLU A 338 38.86 21.95 2.32
CA GLU A 338 39.71 20.82 1.96
C GLU A 338 40.79 21.33 0.99
N LYS A 339 42.07 21.18 1.39
CA LYS A 339 43.24 21.48 0.54
C LYS A 339 43.75 20.19 -0.13
N LYS A 340 44.52 20.34 -1.21
CA LYS A 340 45.04 19.21 -2.02
C LYS A 340 45.89 18.21 -1.22
N ASP A 341 46.49 18.64 -0.12
CA ASP A 341 47.30 17.82 0.80
C ASP A 341 46.47 17.12 1.91
N ALA A 342 45.14 17.08 1.77
CA ALA A 342 44.17 16.44 2.67
C ALA A 342 44.05 17.02 4.10
N GLU A 343 44.62 18.20 4.36
CA GLU A 343 44.35 18.93 5.61
C GLU A 343 42.94 19.57 5.62
N GLU A 344 42.03 18.98 6.41
CA GLU A 344 40.69 19.55 6.66
C GLU A 344 40.76 20.72 7.66
N ASN A 345 40.51 21.95 7.20
CA ASN A 345 40.48 23.14 8.06
C ASN A 345 39.05 23.61 8.32
N CYS A 346 38.64 23.67 9.59
CA CYS A 346 37.33 24.19 10.02
C CYS A 346 37.37 25.72 10.12
N ILE A 347 36.48 26.41 9.41
CA ILE A 347 36.31 27.87 9.47
C ILE A 347 35.53 28.29 10.72
N GLY A 348 34.58 27.46 11.17
CA GLY A 348 33.73 27.71 12.32
C GLY A 348 32.41 26.93 12.26
N SER A 349 31.59 27.07 13.30
CA SER A 349 30.30 26.38 13.40
C SER A 349 29.17 27.21 14.03
N VAL A 350 27.93 26.76 13.82
CA VAL A 350 26.71 27.28 14.44
C VAL A 350 25.98 26.11 15.08
N SER A 351 25.50 26.27 16.32
CA SER A 351 24.73 25.25 17.04
C SER A 351 23.28 25.69 17.28
N PHE A 352 22.36 24.74 17.15
CA PHE A 352 20.92 24.91 17.34
C PHE A 352 20.42 23.91 18.39
N ASP A 353 19.79 24.42 19.46
CA ASP A 353 19.09 23.59 20.45
C ASP A 353 17.74 23.16 19.85
N LEU A 354 17.55 21.85 19.63
CA LEU A 354 16.38 21.29 18.92
C LEU A 354 15.01 21.66 19.53
N PRO A 355 14.85 21.88 20.85
CA PRO A 355 13.58 22.36 21.42
C PRO A 355 13.18 23.80 21.02
N GLU A 356 14.10 24.60 20.46
CA GLU A 356 13.83 25.98 20.02
C GLU A 356 13.48 26.06 18.52
N VAL A 357 13.67 24.97 17.78
CA VAL A 357 13.37 24.87 16.34
C VAL A 357 11.85 24.96 16.08
N PRO A 358 11.38 25.80 15.13
CA PRO A 358 9.96 25.93 14.83
C PRO A 358 9.39 24.67 14.15
N ASN A 359 8.14 24.31 14.48
CA ASN A 359 7.38 23.32 13.70
C ASN A 359 6.71 24.03 12.50
N ARG A 360 6.60 23.32 11.36
CA ARG A 360 5.89 23.76 10.13
C ARG A 360 4.82 22.75 9.75
N VAL A 361 3.64 23.22 9.37
CA VAL A 361 2.58 22.40 8.74
C VAL A 361 2.72 22.51 7.22
N PRO A 362 2.46 21.46 6.41
CA PRO A 362 2.59 21.53 4.95
C PRO A 362 1.69 22.56 4.22
N SER A 363 0.75 23.18 4.92
CA SER A 363 -0.03 24.33 4.45
C SER A 363 0.76 25.64 4.40
N ASP A 364 1.88 25.70 5.11
CA ASP A 364 2.54 26.95 5.47
C ASP A 364 3.67 27.26 4.49
N SER A 365 3.86 28.54 4.17
CA SER A 365 4.96 28.99 3.29
C SER A 365 6.33 28.47 3.75
N PRO A 366 7.24 28.09 2.84
CA PRO A 366 8.57 27.62 3.21
C PRO A 366 9.33 28.68 4.03
N LEU A 367 9.99 28.24 5.10
CA LEU A 367 10.67 29.14 6.03
C LEU A 367 11.89 29.80 5.37
N ALA A 368 11.91 31.13 5.36
CA ALA A 368 12.94 31.92 4.70
C ALA A 368 14.33 31.65 5.30
N PRO A 369 15.35 31.30 4.48
CA PRO A 369 16.73 31.13 4.94
C PRO A 369 17.28 32.38 5.63
N GLN A 370 17.94 32.20 6.77
CA GLN A 370 18.53 33.27 7.59
C GLN A 370 20.05 33.16 7.58
N TRP A 371 20.73 34.30 7.81
CA TRP A 371 22.18 34.36 7.98
C TRP A 371 22.56 34.13 9.44
N TYR A 372 23.54 33.26 9.66
CA TYR A 372 24.12 32.97 10.97
C TYR A 372 25.64 33.14 10.93
N SER A 373 26.18 33.93 11.85
CA SER A 373 27.62 34.13 12.02
C SER A 373 28.29 32.86 12.53
N LEU A 374 29.35 32.41 11.87
CA LEU A 374 30.10 31.20 12.24
C LEU A 374 31.00 31.48 13.46
N GLY A 375 30.83 30.69 14.53
CA GLY A 375 31.69 30.72 15.70
C GLY A 375 33.02 30.01 15.45
N SER A 376 34.14 30.71 15.65
CA SER A 376 35.48 30.11 15.57
C SER A 376 35.80 29.32 16.84
N SER A 377 36.42 28.15 16.67
CA SER A 377 36.95 27.32 17.78
C SER A 377 38.10 28.02 18.52
N ASN A 378 38.89 28.82 17.81
CA ASN A 378 39.88 29.71 18.40
C ASN A 378 39.24 31.06 18.79
N HIS A 379 39.65 31.65 19.91
CA HIS A 379 39.01 32.77 20.62
C HIS A 379 38.90 34.15 19.90
N VAL A 380 39.00 34.20 18.56
CA VAL A 380 38.74 35.40 17.75
C VAL A 380 37.52 35.15 16.87
N ALA A 381 36.39 35.75 17.24
CA ALA A 381 35.20 35.78 16.39
C ALA A 381 35.39 36.84 15.29
N PHE A 382 35.74 36.40 14.08
CA PHE A 382 35.75 37.26 12.90
C PHE A 382 34.30 37.49 12.42
N PRO A 383 33.77 38.73 12.47
CA PRO A 383 32.35 39.01 12.17
C PRO A 383 32.05 39.03 10.66
N GLU A 384 32.77 38.24 9.87
CA GLU A 384 32.81 38.33 8.41
C GLU A 384 32.48 37.00 7.69
N ASN A 385 32.35 35.90 8.44
CA ASN A 385 32.04 34.56 7.92
C ASN A 385 30.61 34.16 8.35
N GLU A 386 29.69 34.05 7.40
CA GLU A 386 28.26 33.79 7.68
C GLU A 386 27.74 32.63 6.82
N VAL A 387 26.91 31.76 7.38
CA VAL A 387 26.21 30.70 6.64
C VAL A 387 24.72 31.03 6.50
N MET A 388 24.17 30.87 5.30
CA MET A 388 22.74 31.03 5.03
C MET A 388 22.05 29.68 5.08
N LEU A 389 21.18 29.48 6.07
CA LEU A 389 20.46 28.23 6.26
C LEU A 389 19.07 28.44 6.86
N SER A 390 18.22 27.41 6.82
CA SER A 390 16.98 27.34 7.60
C SER A 390 16.86 25.98 8.28
N VAL A 391 16.33 25.98 9.51
CA VAL A 391 16.08 24.77 10.32
C VAL A 391 14.61 24.78 10.76
N TRP A 392 13.89 23.69 10.51
CA TRP A 392 12.50 23.52 10.96
C TRP A 392 12.17 22.05 11.23
N ILE A 393 11.15 21.79 12.03
CA ILE A 393 10.57 20.45 12.19
C ILE A 393 9.33 20.39 11.29
N GLY A 394 9.32 19.48 10.32
CA GLY A 394 8.18 19.22 9.44
C GLY A 394 7.70 17.77 9.55
N THR A 395 6.94 17.33 8.56
CA THR A 395 6.52 15.92 8.41
C THR A 395 6.97 15.35 7.07
N GLN A 396 6.74 14.05 6.80
CA GLN A 396 6.98 13.45 5.49
C GLN A 396 6.12 14.02 4.35
N ALA A 397 5.15 14.89 4.69
CA ALA A 397 4.29 15.60 3.76
C ALA A 397 4.78 17.02 3.42
N ASP A 398 5.93 17.46 3.94
CA ASP A 398 6.58 18.70 3.51
C ASP A 398 7.08 18.55 2.05
N GLU A 399 6.89 19.59 1.24
CA GLU A 399 7.35 19.65 -0.16
C GLU A 399 8.86 19.34 -0.27
N ALA A 400 9.65 19.82 0.70
CA ALA A 400 11.10 19.64 0.78
C ALA A 400 11.54 18.18 1.00
N PHE A 401 10.63 17.28 1.44
CA PHE A 401 10.97 15.88 1.72
C PHE A 401 11.49 15.14 0.48
N ASN A 402 10.99 15.47 -0.71
CA ASN A 402 11.31 14.79 -1.96
C ASN A 402 12.66 15.22 -2.58
N GLU A 403 13.13 16.42 -2.25
CA GLU A 403 14.44 16.93 -2.68
C GLU A 403 15.56 16.63 -1.67
N ALA A 404 15.21 16.49 -0.39
CA ALA A 404 16.16 16.30 0.70
C ALA A 404 16.99 15.00 0.62
N TRP A 405 18.19 15.06 1.19
CA TRP A 405 18.90 13.88 1.68
C TRP A 405 18.15 13.31 2.90
N GLN A 406 17.85 12.01 2.91
CA GLN A 406 17.02 11.37 3.94
C GLN A 406 17.85 10.41 4.82
N SER A 407 17.81 10.58 6.15
CA SER A 407 18.65 9.80 7.08
C SER A 407 18.26 8.33 7.21
N ASP A 408 16.98 7.99 7.00
CA ASP A 408 16.47 6.62 7.07
C ASP A 408 16.74 5.80 5.79
N SER A 409 16.99 6.49 4.68
CA SER A 409 16.97 5.92 3.33
C SER A 409 18.34 5.93 2.65
N GLY A 410 19.42 5.94 3.42
CA GLY A 410 20.80 5.94 2.92
C GLY A 410 21.22 7.22 2.18
N GLY A 411 20.39 8.27 2.19
CA GLY A 411 20.75 9.59 1.69
C GLY A 411 20.23 9.97 0.30
N LEU A 412 21.11 10.51 -0.54
CA LEU A 412 20.75 11.07 -1.86
C LEU A 412 20.82 10.04 -3.01
N VAL A 413 20.96 8.75 -2.67
CA VAL A 413 21.06 7.64 -3.62
C VAL A 413 19.79 7.58 -4.48
N PRO A 414 19.84 7.70 -5.81
CA PRO A 414 18.64 7.68 -6.66
C PRO A 414 17.80 6.41 -6.43
N GLU A 415 18.46 5.26 -6.26
CA GLU A 415 17.88 3.93 -6.03
C GLU A 415 17.02 3.81 -4.77
N THR A 416 17.18 4.69 -3.77
CA THR A 416 16.40 4.63 -2.52
C THR A 416 15.18 5.54 -2.50
N ARG A 417 14.98 6.37 -3.53
CA ARG A 417 13.89 7.36 -3.57
C ARG A 417 12.51 6.73 -3.84
N ALA A 418 11.49 7.27 -3.18
CA ALA A 418 10.09 6.99 -3.50
C ALA A 418 9.73 7.50 -4.90
N LYS A 419 8.86 6.80 -5.63
CA LYS A 419 8.41 7.21 -6.97
C LYS A 419 7.09 6.59 -7.40
N VAL A 420 6.25 7.40 -8.07
CA VAL A 420 5.12 6.93 -8.86
C VAL A 420 5.54 6.79 -10.33
N TYR A 421 5.22 5.65 -10.94
CA TYR A 421 5.45 5.35 -12.35
C TYR A 421 4.11 5.12 -13.06
N LEU A 422 4.11 5.33 -14.38
CA LEU A 422 2.98 5.04 -15.25
C LEU A 422 3.37 3.96 -16.25
N SER A 423 2.54 2.92 -16.38
CA SER A 423 2.73 1.91 -17.40
C SER A 423 2.60 2.50 -18.82
N PRO A 424 3.30 1.94 -19.82
CA PRO A 424 3.00 2.27 -21.21
C PRO A 424 1.53 1.99 -21.54
N LYS A 425 0.90 2.89 -22.28
CA LYS A 425 -0.44 2.63 -22.85
C LYS A 425 -0.31 1.69 -24.03
N LEU A 426 -0.81 0.46 -23.88
CA LEU A 426 -0.65 -0.64 -24.84
C LEU A 426 -1.88 -0.79 -25.75
N TRP A 427 -1.63 -1.06 -27.03
CA TRP A 427 -2.60 -1.36 -28.09
C TRP A 427 -2.30 -2.73 -28.71
N TYR A 428 -3.31 -3.39 -29.29
CA TYR A 428 -3.06 -4.47 -30.26
C TYR A 428 -2.94 -3.86 -31.66
N LEU A 429 -1.79 -4.04 -32.29
CA LEU A 429 -1.59 -3.77 -33.71
C LEU A 429 -1.85 -5.08 -34.46
N ARG A 430 -2.83 -5.08 -35.36
CA ARG A 430 -3.15 -6.21 -36.23
C ARG A 430 -2.64 -5.94 -37.64
N LEU A 431 -1.92 -6.92 -38.18
CA LEU A 431 -1.42 -6.98 -39.56
C LEU A 431 -2.06 -8.21 -40.23
N THR A 432 -3.11 -8.00 -41.02
CA THR A 432 -3.59 -9.05 -41.93
C THR A 432 -2.69 -9.07 -43.16
N VAL A 433 -1.97 -10.16 -43.39
CA VAL A 433 -1.22 -10.41 -44.62
C VAL A 433 -2.15 -11.09 -45.61
N ILE A 434 -2.48 -10.42 -46.72
CA ILE A 434 -3.46 -10.93 -47.69
C ILE A 434 -2.73 -11.73 -48.77
N GLN A 435 -1.93 -11.06 -49.60
CA GLN A 435 -1.24 -11.63 -50.76
C GLN A 435 -0.02 -10.80 -51.17
N THR A 436 0.89 -11.35 -51.97
CA THR A 436 1.87 -10.55 -52.75
C THR A 436 1.48 -10.48 -54.23
N GLN A 437 2.14 -9.59 -54.97
CA GLN A 437 2.03 -9.45 -56.43
C GLN A 437 3.39 -9.11 -57.04
N ASP A 438 3.66 -9.59 -58.26
CA ASP A 438 4.88 -9.32 -59.04
C ASP A 438 6.19 -9.67 -58.30
N LEU A 439 6.16 -10.69 -57.44
CA LEU A 439 7.30 -11.05 -56.61
C LEU A 439 8.46 -11.59 -57.46
N LYS A 440 9.63 -10.95 -57.35
CA LYS A 440 10.86 -11.37 -58.04
C LYS A 440 11.76 -12.11 -57.06
N LEU A 441 11.85 -13.42 -57.19
CA LEU A 441 12.91 -14.18 -56.54
C LEU A 441 14.24 -13.93 -57.26
N ALA A 442 15.32 -13.81 -56.49
CA ALA A 442 16.66 -13.63 -57.04
C ALA A 442 17.10 -14.93 -57.77
N SER A 443 17.23 -14.86 -59.10
CA SER A 443 17.73 -15.97 -59.95
C SER A 443 19.26 -16.12 -59.80
N GLY A 444 19.70 -16.41 -58.58
CA GLY A 444 21.08 -16.22 -58.10
C GLY A 444 22.03 -17.40 -58.25
N SER A 445 21.59 -18.56 -58.75
CA SER A 445 22.48 -19.67 -59.10
C SER A 445 21.92 -20.52 -60.24
N THR A 446 22.78 -20.83 -61.21
CA THR A 446 22.58 -21.94 -62.14
C THR A 446 22.71 -23.25 -61.35
N GLU A 447 22.00 -24.30 -61.77
CA GLU A 447 22.04 -25.67 -61.19
C GLU A 447 21.32 -25.90 -59.84
N ALA A 448 20.02 -25.59 -59.78
CA ALA A 448 19.09 -26.29 -58.90
C ALA A 448 17.79 -26.66 -59.64
N LYS A 449 17.56 -27.96 -59.87
CA LYS A 449 16.29 -28.46 -60.42
C LYS A 449 15.26 -28.64 -59.30
N ILE A 450 14.11 -27.96 -59.45
CA ILE A 450 12.83 -28.31 -58.84
C ILE A 450 12.84 -28.33 -57.29
N LEU A 451 13.00 -27.14 -56.69
CA LEU A 451 12.21 -26.81 -55.49
C LEU A 451 11.33 -25.60 -55.82
N THR A 452 10.03 -25.71 -55.53
CA THR A 452 9.14 -24.55 -55.41
C THR A 452 9.47 -23.85 -54.09
N PRO A 453 9.86 -22.57 -54.07
CA PRO A 453 10.26 -21.91 -52.83
C PRO A 453 9.08 -21.77 -51.87
N ASP A 454 9.31 -22.11 -50.60
CA ASP A 454 8.35 -22.00 -49.50
C ASP A 454 8.37 -20.57 -48.96
N LEU A 455 7.44 -19.72 -49.39
CA LEU A 455 7.42 -18.31 -48.97
C LEU A 455 6.65 -18.12 -47.65
N TYR A 456 7.18 -17.29 -46.77
CA TYR A 456 6.44 -16.76 -45.61
C TYR A 456 6.70 -15.26 -45.44
N VAL A 457 5.76 -14.59 -44.79
CA VAL A 457 5.86 -13.17 -44.44
C VAL A 457 6.17 -13.04 -42.96
N LYS A 458 7.20 -12.28 -42.64
CA LYS A 458 7.65 -11.98 -41.28
C LYS A 458 7.36 -10.51 -40.98
N GLY A 459 6.47 -10.28 -40.02
CA GLY A 459 6.23 -8.95 -39.47
C GLY A 459 7.10 -8.74 -38.23
N GLN A 460 7.75 -7.58 -38.14
CA GLN A 460 8.56 -7.18 -37.00
C GLN A 460 8.17 -5.78 -36.49
N LEU A 461 7.91 -5.69 -35.19
CA LEU A 461 7.62 -4.45 -34.47
C LEU A 461 8.55 -4.34 -33.26
N GLY A 462 9.63 -3.57 -33.41
CA GLY A 462 10.72 -3.52 -32.43
C GLY A 462 11.32 -4.91 -32.21
N ALA A 463 11.22 -5.40 -30.96
CA ALA A 463 11.70 -6.72 -30.55
C ALA A 463 10.67 -7.87 -30.73
N GLN A 464 9.44 -7.59 -31.21
CA GLN A 464 8.46 -8.63 -31.53
C GLN A 464 8.59 -9.05 -32.99
N LEU A 465 8.56 -10.36 -33.24
CA LEU A 465 8.70 -10.96 -34.56
C LEU A 465 7.69 -12.11 -34.67
N PHE A 466 6.78 -12.01 -35.64
CA PHE A 466 5.82 -13.07 -35.97
C PHE A 466 5.93 -13.41 -37.45
N ARG A 467 5.62 -14.66 -37.79
CA ARG A 467 5.70 -15.22 -39.15
C ARG A 467 4.35 -15.81 -39.52
N THR A 468 3.95 -15.70 -40.78
CA THR A 468 2.83 -16.47 -41.34
C THR A 468 3.18 -17.95 -41.46
N SER A 469 2.19 -18.77 -41.80
CA SER A 469 2.43 -20.07 -42.42
C SER A 469 3.26 -19.95 -43.71
N ARG A 470 3.81 -21.09 -44.15
CA ARG A 470 4.52 -21.22 -45.42
C ARG A 470 3.51 -21.49 -46.54
N THR A 471 3.74 -20.87 -47.70
CA THR A 471 2.95 -21.09 -48.91
C THR A 471 3.89 -21.39 -50.06
N THR A 472 3.63 -22.50 -50.76
CA THR A 472 4.42 -22.92 -51.92
C THR A 472 4.19 -21.99 -53.11
N PHE A 473 5.28 -21.46 -53.68
CA PHE A 473 5.21 -20.64 -54.89
C PHE A 473 5.06 -21.53 -56.13
N GLY A 474 3.98 -21.35 -56.91
CA GLY A 474 3.67 -22.17 -58.08
C GLY A 474 3.80 -21.42 -59.40
N THR A 475 4.23 -22.10 -60.46
CA THR A 475 4.45 -21.53 -61.80
C THR A 475 3.17 -21.39 -62.65
N SER A 476 2.00 -21.73 -62.11
CA SER A 476 0.71 -21.49 -62.75
C SER A 476 0.19 -20.07 -62.46
N SER A 477 -0.65 -19.52 -63.35
CA SER A 477 -1.07 -18.11 -63.33
C SER A 477 -1.86 -17.67 -62.08
N SER A 478 -2.44 -18.62 -61.34
CA SER A 478 -3.10 -18.38 -60.05
C SER A 478 -2.19 -18.58 -58.84
N ALA A 479 -0.98 -19.11 -59.01
CA ALA A 479 -0.03 -19.44 -57.94
C ALA A 479 1.23 -18.55 -57.94
N SER A 480 1.38 -17.67 -58.93
CA SER A 480 2.43 -16.64 -58.99
C SER A 480 2.28 -15.51 -57.97
N ASN A 481 1.13 -15.45 -57.29
CA ASN A 481 0.76 -14.44 -56.29
C ASN A 481 0.34 -15.18 -55.00
N PRO A 482 1.28 -15.58 -54.14
CA PRO A 482 0.95 -16.36 -52.93
C PRO A 482 0.06 -15.56 -51.98
N THR A 483 -0.89 -16.27 -51.36
CA THR A 483 -1.93 -15.70 -50.48
C THR A 483 -1.92 -16.39 -49.13
N TRP A 484 -1.90 -15.62 -48.04
CA TRP A 484 -1.93 -16.16 -46.67
C TRP A 484 -3.28 -15.93 -45.99
N ASN A 485 -3.81 -14.70 -46.06
CA ASN A 485 -5.01 -14.24 -45.33
C ASN A 485 -4.91 -14.39 -43.80
N GLU A 486 -3.69 -14.33 -43.24
CA GLU A 486 -3.43 -14.52 -41.81
C GLU A 486 -3.30 -13.20 -41.03
N ASP A 487 -3.82 -13.18 -39.80
CA ASP A 487 -3.72 -12.05 -38.85
C ASP A 487 -2.51 -12.23 -37.91
N LEU A 488 -1.42 -11.50 -38.19
CA LEU A 488 -0.31 -11.34 -37.23
C LEU A 488 -0.66 -10.22 -36.24
N ILE A 489 -0.49 -10.45 -34.94
CA ILE A 489 -0.92 -9.52 -33.88
C ILE A 489 0.26 -9.18 -32.97
N PHE A 490 0.52 -7.88 -32.81
CA PHE A 490 1.62 -7.32 -32.04
C PHE A 490 1.08 -6.44 -30.92
N VAL A 491 1.85 -6.28 -29.84
CA VAL A 491 1.56 -5.29 -28.79
C VAL A 491 2.35 -4.01 -29.08
N ALA A 492 1.66 -2.88 -29.22
CA ALA A 492 2.26 -1.58 -29.52
C ALA A 492 2.04 -0.61 -28.34
N ALA A 493 3.12 -0.05 -27.77
CA ALA A 493 3.04 0.95 -26.70
C ALA A 493 2.99 2.38 -27.24
N GLU A 494 2.37 3.32 -26.52
CA GLU A 494 2.59 4.77 -26.73
C GLU A 494 3.78 5.26 -25.88
N PRO A 495 4.79 5.99 -26.42
CA PRO A 495 4.97 6.35 -27.83
C PRO A 495 5.33 5.12 -28.68
N PHE A 496 4.78 5.07 -29.89
CA PHE A 496 4.93 3.94 -30.80
C PHE A 496 6.33 3.83 -31.40
N GLU A 497 6.78 2.60 -31.62
CA GLU A 497 7.88 2.30 -32.53
C GLU A 497 7.62 2.96 -33.90
N PRO A 498 8.61 3.57 -34.56
CA PRO A 498 8.37 4.37 -35.76
C PRO A 498 7.89 3.52 -36.94
N PHE A 499 8.42 2.30 -37.10
CA PHE A 499 8.16 1.45 -38.25
C PHE A 499 7.74 0.03 -37.82
N LEU A 500 6.72 -0.49 -38.51
CA LEU A 500 6.44 -1.92 -38.63
C LEU A 500 7.16 -2.40 -39.90
N THR A 501 8.13 -3.29 -39.74
CA THR A 501 8.87 -3.88 -40.87
C THR A 501 8.17 -5.16 -41.31
N ILE A 502 8.02 -5.36 -42.61
CA ILE A 502 7.41 -6.54 -43.21
C ILE A 502 8.40 -7.11 -44.22
N THR A 503 8.99 -8.27 -43.93
CA THR A 503 9.90 -8.98 -44.83
C THR A 503 9.22 -10.21 -45.43
N VAL A 504 9.43 -10.45 -46.72
CA VAL A 504 9.10 -11.72 -47.38
C VAL A 504 10.39 -12.54 -47.41
N GLU A 505 10.36 -13.73 -46.83
CA GLU A 505 11.51 -14.63 -46.71
C GLU A 505 11.22 -15.97 -47.38
N ASP A 506 12.20 -16.48 -48.12
CA ASP A 506 12.18 -17.82 -48.68
C ASP A 506 12.68 -18.82 -47.62
N ALA A 507 11.83 -19.78 -47.22
CA ALA A 507 12.18 -20.81 -46.24
C ALA A 507 13.10 -21.90 -46.81
N SER A 508 13.20 -22.02 -48.14
CA SER A 508 14.09 -23.00 -48.78
C SER A 508 15.55 -22.57 -48.72
N ASN A 509 15.83 -21.28 -48.91
CA ASN A 509 17.19 -20.73 -48.93
C ASN A 509 17.52 -19.78 -47.76
N GLY A 510 16.53 -19.38 -46.94
CA GLY A 510 16.72 -18.47 -45.80
C GLY A 510 16.93 -17.00 -46.15
N HIS A 511 16.95 -16.65 -47.44
CA HIS A 511 17.19 -15.28 -47.90
C HIS A 511 15.90 -14.41 -47.92
N PRO A 512 16.02 -13.11 -47.61
CA PRO A 512 14.91 -12.16 -47.73
C PRO A 512 14.71 -11.77 -49.20
N VAL A 513 13.54 -12.09 -49.76
CA VAL A 513 13.16 -11.75 -51.15
C VAL A 513 12.85 -10.25 -51.28
N GLY A 514 12.34 -9.63 -50.21
CA GLY A 514 12.15 -8.18 -50.18
C GLY A 514 11.48 -7.69 -48.90
N HIS A 515 11.53 -6.37 -48.68
CA HIS A 515 11.05 -5.75 -47.45
C HIS A 515 10.25 -4.45 -47.70
N ALA A 516 9.33 -4.15 -46.80
CA ALA A 516 8.57 -2.90 -46.75
C ALA A 516 8.50 -2.36 -45.31
N PHE A 517 8.47 -1.03 -45.17
CA PHE A 517 8.29 -0.34 -43.89
C PHE A 517 6.94 0.39 -43.86
N VAL A 518 6.16 0.18 -42.80
CA VAL A 518 4.90 0.89 -42.56
C VAL A 518 5.08 1.81 -41.35
N HIS A 519 5.02 3.13 -41.56
CA HIS A 519 5.18 4.10 -40.47
C HIS A 519 3.95 4.06 -39.53
N VAL A 520 4.16 3.71 -38.25
CA VAL A 520 3.08 3.29 -37.34
C VAL A 520 2.09 4.42 -37.05
N ALA A 521 2.54 5.69 -37.07
CA ALA A 521 1.66 6.84 -36.91
C ALA A 521 0.66 7.05 -38.08
N THR A 522 0.83 6.36 -39.23
CA THR A 522 -0.08 6.42 -40.40
C THR A 522 -1.14 5.31 -40.43
N ILE A 523 -1.17 4.47 -39.39
CA ILE A 523 -2.09 3.34 -39.24
C ILE A 523 -3.41 3.83 -38.64
N ASP A 524 -4.52 3.43 -39.25
CA ASP A 524 -5.87 3.79 -38.80
C ASP A 524 -6.15 3.17 -37.41
N ARG A 525 -6.64 3.99 -36.47
CA ARG A 525 -6.99 3.56 -35.10
C ARG A 525 -8.46 3.14 -35.05
N LEU A 526 -8.72 1.85 -34.87
CA LEU A 526 -10.06 1.28 -34.90
C LEU A 526 -10.66 1.19 -33.50
N MET A 527 -11.90 1.64 -33.40
CA MET A 527 -12.66 1.78 -32.16
C MET A 527 -13.66 0.64 -31.96
N ASP A 528 -14.44 0.34 -33.01
CA ASP A 528 -15.51 -0.64 -33.02
C ASP A 528 -15.33 -1.69 -34.13
N ASP A 529 -15.86 -2.88 -33.87
CA ASP A 529 -15.82 -4.07 -34.75
C ASP A 529 -16.32 -3.82 -36.18
N LYS A 530 -17.25 -2.85 -36.32
CA LYS A 530 -17.92 -2.43 -37.56
C LYS A 530 -17.06 -1.48 -38.43
N SER A 531 -15.92 -1.02 -37.93
CA SER A 531 -15.07 -0.06 -38.66
C SER A 531 -14.34 -0.78 -39.80
N GLU A 532 -14.52 -0.33 -41.05
CA GLU A 532 -13.90 -1.00 -42.19
C GLU A 532 -12.36 -0.94 -42.13
N ARG A 533 -11.73 -2.13 -42.11
CA ARG A 533 -10.28 -2.28 -42.08
C ARG A 533 -9.68 -2.04 -43.48
N ARG A 534 -9.33 -0.79 -43.78
CA ARG A 534 -8.64 -0.37 -45.02
C ARG A 534 -7.44 -1.28 -45.33
N SER A 535 -7.43 -1.89 -46.51
CA SER A 535 -6.25 -2.58 -47.05
C SER A 535 -5.46 -1.63 -47.95
N ARG A 536 -4.13 -1.79 -47.99
CA ARG A 536 -3.19 -0.95 -48.74
C ARG A 536 -2.13 -1.85 -49.39
N TRP A 537 -1.65 -1.45 -50.56
CA TRP A 537 -0.51 -2.09 -51.21
C TRP A 537 0.78 -1.35 -50.85
N PHE A 538 1.85 -2.08 -50.59
CA PHE A 538 3.19 -1.55 -50.34
C PHE A 538 4.19 -2.19 -51.30
N ASN A 539 5.15 -1.41 -51.79
CA ASN A 539 6.22 -1.92 -52.65
C ASN A 539 7.28 -2.61 -51.78
N LEU A 540 7.73 -3.79 -52.22
CA LEU A 540 8.84 -4.53 -51.64
C LEU A 540 10.14 -4.11 -52.33
N VAL A 541 11.16 -3.83 -51.52
CA VAL A 541 12.52 -3.48 -51.95
C VAL A 541 13.44 -4.66 -51.66
N SER A 542 14.34 -5.01 -52.59
CA SER A 542 15.36 -6.05 -52.30
C SER A 542 16.30 -5.61 -51.16
N LEU A 543 17.01 -6.58 -50.59
CA LEU A 543 18.00 -6.38 -49.53
C LEU A 543 19.46 -6.51 -50.03
N ASP A 544 19.65 -6.62 -51.35
CA ASP A 544 20.97 -6.66 -51.98
C ASP A 544 21.75 -5.35 -51.75
N ASN A 545 23.02 -5.47 -51.37
CA ASN A 545 23.89 -4.37 -50.90
C ASN A 545 24.32 -3.34 -51.97
N THR A 546 23.63 -3.27 -53.12
CA THR A 546 23.85 -2.23 -54.14
C THR A 546 22.97 -1.01 -53.86
N GLU A 547 23.52 0.20 -54.02
CA GLU A 547 22.85 1.46 -53.66
C GLU A 547 21.51 1.73 -54.38
N ASN A 548 21.24 1.02 -55.49
CA ASN A 548 19.96 1.01 -56.17
C ASN A 548 18.94 0.08 -55.49
N LYS A 549 17.95 0.69 -54.82
CA LYS A 549 16.77 0.03 -54.22
C LYS A 549 15.89 -0.67 -55.27
N GLN A 550 16.26 -1.88 -55.67
CA GLN A 550 15.57 -2.61 -56.73
C GLN A 550 14.17 -3.11 -56.29
N TYR A 551 13.16 -2.89 -57.14
CA TYR A 551 11.79 -3.34 -56.90
C TYR A 551 11.69 -4.88 -56.98
N ALA A 552 11.36 -5.49 -55.84
CA ALA A 552 11.22 -6.93 -55.65
C ALA A 552 9.76 -7.42 -55.72
N GLY A 553 8.77 -6.53 -55.78
CA GLY A 553 7.35 -6.85 -55.89
C GLY A 553 6.45 -5.91 -55.09
N ARG A 554 5.22 -6.35 -54.83
CA ARG A 554 4.24 -5.66 -53.97
C ARG A 554 3.62 -6.62 -52.96
N ILE A 555 3.20 -6.09 -51.82
CA ILE A 555 2.46 -6.83 -50.80
C ILE A 555 1.16 -6.10 -50.44
N HIS A 556 0.05 -6.85 -50.39
CA HIS A 556 -1.26 -6.39 -49.97
C HIS A 556 -1.46 -6.73 -48.50
N VAL A 557 -1.54 -5.70 -47.67
CA VAL A 557 -1.76 -5.87 -46.23
C VAL A 557 -2.86 -4.93 -45.74
N ARG A 558 -3.40 -5.27 -44.59
CA ARG A 558 -4.39 -4.48 -43.86
C ARG A 558 -3.86 -4.32 -42.45
N VAL A 559 -3.59 -3.08 -42.05
CA VAL A 559 -2.94 -2.77 -40.77
C VAL A 559 -3.84 -1.85 -39.95
N SER A 560 -4.05 -2.17 -38.67
CA SER A 560 -4.93 -1.40 -37.79
C SER A 560 -4.50 -1.46 -36.33
N LEU A 561 -4.61 -0.32 -35.63
CA LEU A 561 -4.43 -0.22 -34.18
C LEU A 561 -5.79 -0.39 -33.49
N GLU A 562 -6.03 -1.52 -32.83
CA GLU A 562 -7.34 -1.88 -32.27
C GLU A 562 -7.48 -1.39 -30.82
N GLY A 563 -8.12 -0.22 -30.64
CA GLY A 563 -8.28 0.45 -29.35
C GLY A 563 -9.51 0.02 -28.54
N GLY A 564 -10.39 -0.79 -29.12
CA GLY A 564 -11.58 -1.36 -28.48
C GLY A 564 -11.33 -2.56 -27.57
N TYR A 565 -10.09 -3.08 -27.52
CA TYR A 565 -9.65 -4.09 -26.56
C TYR A 565 -9.05 -3.44 -25.30
N HIS A 566 -8.99 -4.20 -24.22
CA HIS A 566 -8.04 -3.98 -23.13
C HIS A 566 -6.82 -4.87 -23.39
N VAL A 567 -5.60 -4.33 -23.38
CA VAL A 567 -4.37 -5.15 -23.52
C VAL A 567 -3.93 -5.64 -22.14
N LEU A 568 -4.04 -6.95 -21.92
CA LEU A 568 -3.66 -7.60 -20.68
C LEU A 568 -2.13 -7.68 -20.54
N ASP A 569 -1.55 -6.99 -19.54
CA ASP A 569 -0.22 -7.27 -19.02
C ASP A 569 -0.27 -8.22 -17.80
N GLU A 570 -1.37 -8.17 -17.04
CA GLU A 570 -1.70 -9.06 -15.90
C GLU A 570 -2.53 -10.30 -16.31
N ALA A 571 -2.63 -11.28 -15.40
CA ALA A 571 -3.56 -12.40 -15.54
C ALA A 571 -5.01 -11.93 -15.37
N ALA A 572 -5.90 -12.30 -16.29
CA ALA A 572 -7.27 -11.76 -16.41
C ALA A 572 -8.20 -11.99 -15.18
N HIS A 573 -7.83 -12.86 -14.23
CA HIS A 573 -8.58 -13.12 -12.99
C HIS A 573 -8.05 -12.35 -11.76
N LEU A 574 -6.84 -11.78 -11.86
CA LEU A 574 -6.16 -10.96 -10.86
C LEU A 574 -6.04 -9.49 -11.29
N THR A 575 -6.70 -9.09 -12.38
CA THR A 575 -6.36 -7.85 -13.07
C THR A 575 -6.76 -6.57 -12.30
N SER A 576 -5.88 -5.57 -12.35
CA SER A 576 -6.03 -4.26 -11.70
C SER A 576 -6.66 -3.17 -12.59
N ASP A 577 -6.78 -3.40 -13.91
CA ASP A 577 -7.52 -2.56 -14.86
C ASP A 577 -8.37 -3.43 -15.79
N VAL A 578 -9.47 -2.88 -16.32
CA VAL A 578 -10.31 -3.54 -17.33
C VAL A 578 -10.75 -2.58 -18.44
N ARG A 579 -10.21 -1.35 -18.46
CA ARG A 579 -10.61 -0.32 -19.44
C ARG A 579 -10.08 -0.63 -20.84
N ALA A 580 -10.88 -0.28 -21.85
CA ALA A 580 -10.44 -0.27 -23.23
C ALA A 580 -9.26 0.71 -23.41
N THR A 581 -8.33 0.38 -24.31
CA THR A 581 -7.16 1.19 -24.60
C THR A 581 -7.53 2.60 -25.07
N SER A 582 -8.60 2.78 -25.85
CA SER A 582 -8.97 4.11 -26.34
C SER A 582 -9.72 4.95 -25.30
N LYS A 583 -9.28 6.20 -25.12
CA LYS A 583 -9.85 7.18 -24.18
C LYS A 583 -11.33 7.49 -24.41
N GLN A 584 -11.84 7.30 -25.63
CA GLN A 584 -13.27 7.53 -25.96
C GLN A 584 -14.20 6.42 -25.42
N LEU A 585 -13.65 5.26 -25.03
CA LEU A 585 -14.39 4.12 -24.47
C LEU A 585 -14.21 4.00 -22.94
N LEU A 586 -13.64 5.02 -22.29
CA LEU A 586 -13.48 5.04 -20.84
C LEU A 586 -14.83 5.29 -20.15
N LYS A 587 -15.21 4.37 -19.23
CA LYS A 587 -16.23 4.63 -18.21
C LYS A 587 -15.67 5.66 -17.20
N PRO A 588 -16.49 6.48 -16.53
CA PRO A 588 -16.05 7.28 -15.39
C PRO A 588 -15.64 6.39 -14.20
N PRO A 589 -14.82 6.87 -13.26
CA PRO A 589 -14.45 6.12 -12.06
C PRO A 589 -15.64 5.92 -11.11
N VAL A 590 -15.74 4.70 -10.56
CA VAL A 590 -16.74 4.28 -9.56
C VAL A 590 -16.34 4.74 -8.15
N GLY A 591 -15.06 4.97 -7.91
CA GLY A 591 -14.55 5.34 -6.59
C GLY A 591 -13.08 5.74 -6.56
N LEU A 592 -12.59 6.05 -5.35
CA LEU A 592 -11.18 6.30 -5.05
C LEU A 592 -10.69 5.27 -4.03
N LEU A 593 -9.58 4.62 -4.34
CA LEU A 593 -8.82 3.76 -3.46
C LEU A 593 -7.64 4.54 -2.90
N GLU A 594 -7.55 4.62 -1.58
CA GLU A 594 -6.45 5.21 -0.85
C GLU A 594 -5.73 4.11 -0.06
N VAL A 595 -4.40 4.06 -0.12
CA VAL A 595 -3.56 3.07 0.56
C VAL A 595 -2.48 3.80 1.36
N GLY A 596 -2.47 3.62 2.67
CA GLY A 596 -1.37 4.01 3.54
C GLY A 596 -0.43 2.82 3.77
N ILE A 597 0.81 2.92 3.28
CA ILE A 597 1.87 1.94 3.54
C ILE A 597 2.63 2.42 4.77
N ARG A 598 2.30 1.89 5.96
CA ARG A 598 2.80 2.40 7.24
C ARG A 598 4.20 1.90 7.56
N GLY A 599 4.41 0.60 7.49
CA GLY A 599 5.71 -0.01 7.82
C GLY A 599 5.71 -1.52 7.66
N ALA A 600 6.79 -2.17 8.09
CA ALA A 600 6.84 -3.61 8.29
C ALA A 600 7.47 -3.91 9.66
N THR A 601 7.23 -5.10 10.18
CA THR A 601 7.79 -5.58 11.45
C THR A 601 8.38 -6.98 11.32
N ASN A 602 9.41 -7.24 12.11
CA ASN A 602 10.13 -8.52 12.18
C ASN A 602 10.59 -9.03 10.81
N LEU A 603 11.11 -8.15 9.94
CA LEU A 603 11.73 -8.57 8.70
C LEU A 603 12.98 -9.43 8.99
N LEU A 604 13.10 -10.58 8.32
CA LEU A 604 14.27 -11.45 8.46
C LEU A 604 15.50 -10.85 7.76
N PRO A 605 16.71 -11.03 8.32
CA PRO A 605 17.95 -10.62 7.66
C PRO A 605 18.16 -11.39 6.36
N VAL A 606 18.24 -10.65 5.26
CA VAL A 606 18.47 -11.18 3.90
C VAL A 606 19.93 -11.05 3.46
N LYS A 607 20.56 -9.91 3.74
CA LYS A 607 21.97 -9.65 3.42
C LYS A 607 22.85 -9.84 4.65
N THR A 608 24.12 -10.21 4.44
CA THR A 608 25.17 -10.16 5.46
C THR A 608 26.16 -9.06 5.12
N ARG A 609 26.17 -7.98 5.91
CA ARG A 609 27.25 -6.99 5.90
C ARG A 609 28.36 -7.48 6.82
N ASP A 610 29.61 -7.17 6.49
CA ASP A 610 30.78 -7.45 7.33
C ASP A 610 30.92 -8.95 7.72
N GLY A 611 30.39 -9.86 6.88
CA GLY A 611 30.34 -11.31 7.09
C GLY A 611 29.51 -11.81 8.29
N THR A 612 29.07 -10.91 9.17
CA THR A 612 28.57 -11.23 10.52
C THR A 612 27.28 -10.51 10.87
N ARG A 613 26.97 -9.39 10.21
CA ARG A 613 25.84 -8.52 10.54
C ARG A 613 24.71 -8.72 9.53
N GLY A 614 23.61 -9.34 9.98
CA GLY A 614 22.39 -9.38 9.19
C GLY A 614 21.88 -7.96 8.91
N THR A 615 21.48 -7.70 7.66
CA THR A 615 20.96 -6.40 7.19
C THR A 615 19.83 -6.62 6.18
N THR A 616 18.93 -5.65 6.03
CA THR A 616 17.80 -5.67 5.08
C THR A 616 17.39 -4.25 4.75
N ASP A 617 17.28 -3.96 3.46
CA ASP A 617 17.08 -2.62 2.90
C ASP A 617 15.72 -2.59 2.19
N ALA A 618 14.67 -2.45 3.00
CA ALA A 618 13.32 -2.79 2.58
C ALA A 618 12.62 -1.65 1.84
N TYR A 619 11.92 -2.00 0.76
CA TYR A 619 10.99 -1.12 0.07
C TYR A 619 9.74 -1.87 -0.42
N VAL A 620 8.68 -1.12 -0.72
CA VAL A 620 7.38 -1.66 -1.14
C VAL A 620 7.04 -1.15 -2.53
N VAL A 621 6.47 -2.03 -3.37
CA VAL A 621 5.88 -1.66 -4.66
C VAL A 621 4.40 -2.01 -4.67
N ALA A 622 3.54 -1.03 -4.94
CA ALA A 622 2.11 -1.21 -5.13
C ALA A 622 1.73 -0.98 -6.60
N LYS A 623 1.06 -1.94 -7.24
CA LYS A 623 0.42 -1.77 -8.55
C LYS A 623 -1.09 -1.72 -8.39
N TYR A 624 -1.70 -0.69 -8.96
CA TYR A 624 -3.11 -0.70 -9.28
C TYR A 624 -3.41 0.13 -10.54
N GLY A 625 -4.09 -0.48 -11.50
CA GLY A 625 -4.28 0.08 -12.83
C GLY A 625 -2.95 0.39 -13.52
N PRO A 626 -2.85 1.50 -14.26
CA PRO A 626 -1.61 1.91 -14.91
C PRO A 626 -0.61 2.57 -13.96
N LYS A 627 -0.99 2.87 -12.70
CA LYS A 627 -0.14 3.53 -11.71
C LYS A 627 0.58 2.49 -10.85
N TRP A 628 1.90 2.58 -10.84
CA TRP A 628 2.78 1.88 -9.91
C TRP A 628 3.32 2.88 -8.89
N ALA A 629 3.35 2.52 -7.62
CA ALA A 629 4.03 3.29 -6.57
C ALA A 629 5.18 2.45 -5.99
N ARG A 630 6.34 3.06 -5.76
CA ARG A 630 7.49 2.52 -5.03
C ARG A 630 7.74 3.41 -3.83
N THR A 631 7.79 2.85 -2.62
CA THR A 631 8.19 3.61 -1.43
C THR A 631 9.67 3.92 -1.42
N ARG A 632 10.12 4.81 -0.53
CA ARG A 632 11.56 4.93 -0.26
C ARG A 632 12.11 3.63 0.30
N THR A 633 13.39 3.35 0.05
CA THR A 633 14.10 2.20 0.60
C THR A 633 14.68 2.57 1.95
N ILE A 634 14.20 1.96 3.03
CA ILE A 634 14.74 2.19 4.38
C ILE A 634 15.86 1.17 4.62
N VAL A 635 17.04 1.68 4.96
CA VAL A 635 18.31 0.94 4.97
C VAL A 635 18.65 0.44 6.37
N ASP A 636 19.18 -0.79 6.48
CA ASP A 636 19.61 -1.40 7.75
C ASP A 636 18.52 -1.33 8.86
N ARG A 637 17.30 -1.80 8.54
CA ARG A 637 16.14 -1.82 9.47
C ARG A 637 15.23 -3.03 9.27
N PHE A 638 15.08 -3.86 10.31
CA PHE A 638 14.10 -4.96 10.34
C PHE A 638 12.65 -4.52 10.63
N ASN A 639 12.46 -3.28 11.09
CA ASN A 639 11.15 -2.67 11.37
C ASN A 639 11.01 -1.32 10.61
N PRO A 640 11.00 -1.32 9.27
CA PRO A 640 10.96 -0.08 8.47
C PRO A 640 9.60 0.65 8.63
N ARG A 641 9.62 1.98 8.60
CA ARG A 641 8.46 2.86 8.78
C ARG A 641 8.36 3.86 7.63
N TRP A 642 7.66 3.49 6.57
CA TRP A 642 7.50 4.34 5.38
C TRP A 642 6.48 5.47 5.62
N ASN A 643 5.30 5.15 6.17
CA ASN A 643 4.17 6.08 6.34
C ASN A 643 3.86 6.93 5.10
N GLU A 644 3.83 6.28 3.94
CA GLU A 644 3.52 6.91 2.64
C GLU A 644 2.07 6.58 2.22
N GLN A 645 1.31 7.59 1.78
CA GLN A 645 -0.06 7.41 1.31
C GLN A 645 -0.19 7.65 -0.20
N TYR A 646 -0.87 6.73 -0.89
CA TYR A 646 -1.06 6.73 -2.34
C TYR A 646 -2.54 6.62 -2.71
N ALA A 647 -2.95 7.21 -3.85
CA ALA A 647 -4.35 7.27 -4.29
C ALA A 647 -4.56 6.91 -5.78
N TRP A 648 -5.58 6.07 -6.01
CA TRP A 648 -5.95 5.52 -7.31
C TRP A 648 -7.45 5.65 -7.61
N GLU A 649 -7.77 5.98 -8.86
CA GLU A 649 -9.13 5.94 -9.38
C GLU A 649 -9.55 4.48 -9.65
N VAL A 650 -10.66 4.05 -9.06
CA VAL A 650 -11.22 2.70 -9.24
C VAL A 650 -12.33 2.75 -10.28
N TYR A 651 -12.14 2.01 -11.37
CA TYR A 651 -13.11 1.93 -12.47
C TYR A 651 -13.99 0.68 -12.42
N ASP A 652 -13.60 -0.31 -11.62
CA ASP A 652 -14.33 -1.56 -11.47
C ASP A 652 -14.05 -2.16 -10.08
N PRO A 653 -15.06 -2.41 -9.23
CA PRO A 653 -14.85 -2.90 -7.86
C PRO A 653 -14.29 -4.32 -7.79
N CYS A 654 -14.33 -5.11 -8.88
CA CYS A 654 -13.88 -6.50 -8.90
C CYS A 654 -12.37 -6.67 -9.14
N THR A 655 -11.65 -5.56 -9.36
CA THR A 655 -10.20 -5.48 -9.58
C THR A 655 -9.39 -5.78 -8.32
N VAL A 656 -8.10 -6.05 -8.49
CA VAL A 656 -7.17 -6.42 -7.41
C VAL A 656 -6.05 -5.38 -7.28
N LEU A 657 -5.84 -4.88 -6.06
CA LEU A 657 -4.63 -4.15 -5.66
C LEU A 657 -3.54 -5.18 -5.35
N THR A 658 -2.35 -5.02 -5.94
CA THR A 658 -1.21 -5.89 -5.69
C THR A 658 -0.09 -5.09 -5.00
N ILE A 659 0.44 -5.63 -3.90
CA ILE A 659 1.53 -5.04 -3.13
C ILE A 659 2.63 -6.09 -2.97
N GLY A 660 3.87 -5.76 -3.35
CA GLY A 660 5.06 -6.58 -3.14
C GLY A 660 6.06 -5.86 -2.26
N VAL A 661 6.75 -6.60 -1.40
CA VAL A 661 7.84 -6.10 -0.55
C VAL A 661 9.15 -6.69 -1.04
N PHE A 662 10.19 -5.88 -1.08
CA PHE A 662 11.48 -6.22 -1.68
C PHE A 662 12.64 -5.69 -0.83
N ASP A 663 13.75 -6.41 -0.87
CA ASP A 663 15.05 -5.96 -0.40
C ASP A 663 15.82 -5.37 -1.59
N ASN A 664 16.25 -4.12 -1.48
CA ASN A 664 16.95 -3.40 -2.56
C ASN A 664 18.39 -3.89 -2.67
N GLY A 665 18.72 -4.61 -3.74
CA GLY A 665 20.09 -5.11 -3.95
C GLY A 665 21.08 -3.98 -4.23
N ARG A 666 20.59 -2.85 -4.75
CA ARG A 666 21.40 -1.83 -5.43
C ARG A 666 21.89 -0.69 -4.54
N CYS A 667 21.52 -0.68 -3.25
CA CYS A 667 22.02 0.32 -2.29
C CYS A 667 23.54 0.28 -2.12
N ASN A 668 24.14 -0.93 -2.15
CA ASN A 668 25.53 -1.15 -1.71
C ASN A 668 26.59 -1.03 -2.83
N ASN A 669 26.24 -0.43 -3.97
CA ASN A 669 27.12 -0.27 -5.14
C ASN A 669 28.47 0.39 -4.82
N HIS A 670 28.54 1.24 -3.79
CA HIS A 670 29.73 2.04 -3.47
C HIS A 670 30.92 1.26 -2.87
N GLU A 671 30.71 0.02 -2.42
CA GLU A 671 31.74 -0.83 -1.79
C GLU A 671 32.12 -2.05 -2.65
N GLN A 672 31.43 -2.28 -3.78
CA GLN A 672 31.41 -3.58 -4.46
C GLN A 672 32.03 -3.63 -5.87
N GLU A 673 32.76 -2.59 -6.30
CA GLU A 673 33.39 -2.57 -7.63
C GLU A 673 34.52 -3.61 -7.82
N ASN A 674 35.10 -4.15 -6.73
CA ASN A 674 36.27 -5.03 -6.80
C ASN A 674 35.98 -6.52 -7.07
N ASN A 675 34.73 -6.99 -6.99
CA ASN A 675 34.40 -8.41 -7.15
C ASN A 675 33.51 -8.67 -8.38
N ASN A 676 33.99 -9.51 -9.30
CA ASN A 676 33.37 -9.79 -10.62
C ASN A 676 32.09 -10.68 -10.59
N GLU A 677 31.33 -10.68 -9.49
CA GLU A 677 30.07 -11.44 -9.40
C GLU A 677 28.84 -10.56 -9.63
N ALA A 678 28.20 -10.71 -10.79
CA ALA A 678 26.98 -9.98 -11.18
C ALA A 678 25.71 -10.36 -10.35
N ILE A 679 25.88 -11.01 -9.20
CA ILE A 679 24.82 -11.51 -8.32
C ILE A 679 24.19 -10.35 -7.51
N GLY A 680 24.98 -9.34 -7.11
CA GLY A 680 24.54 -8.23 -6.24
C GLY A 680 23.55 -7.22 -6.85
N LYS A 681 23.17 -7.33 -8.13
CA LYS A 681 22.36 -6.28 -8.83
C LYS A 681 20.84 -6.54 -8.89
N LYS A 682 20.35 -7.64 -8.29
CA LYS A 682 18.94 -8.04 -8.29
C LYS A 682 18.27 -7.79 -6.94
N ASP A 683 17.05 -7.29 -6.96
CA ASP A 683 16.26 -7.08 -5.74
C ASP A 683 15.64 -8.41 -5.25
N LEU A 684 15.77 -8.73 -3.96
CA LEU A 684 15.18 -9.97 -3.41
C LEU A 684 13.71 -9.76 -3.04
N ARG A 685 12.89 -10.78 -3.27
CA ARG A 685 11.46 -10.82 -2.95
C ARG A 685 11.29 -11.09 -1.44
N LEU A 686 10.71 -10.16 -0.69
CA LEU A 686 10.37 -10.31 0.72
C LEU A 686 8.91 -10.72 0.96
N GLY A 687 8.00 -10.49 0.01
CA GLY A 687 6.63 -11.00 0.11
C GLY A 687 5.67 -10.39 -0.91
N LYS A 688 4.48 -10.98 -1.04
CA LYS A 688 3.40 -10.47 -1.90
C LYS A 688 2.04 -10.56 -1.21
N LEU A 689 1.25 -9.51 -1.38
CA LEU A 689 -0.13 -9.40 -0.94
C LEU A 689 -1.02 -9.00 -2.13
N ARG A 690 -2.18 -9.65 -2.27
CA ARG A 690 -3.19 -9.33 -3.29
C ARG A 690 -4.53 -9.04 -2.59
N ILE A 691 -5.18 -7.93 -2.96
CA ILE A 691 -6.36 -7.41 -2.26
C ILE A 691 -7.45 -7.06 -3.28
N ARG A 692 -8.47 -7.90 -3.40
CA ARG A 692 -9.62 -7.64 -4.28
C ARG A 692 -10.55 -6.59 -3.65
N LEU A 693 -10.81 -5.50 -4.36
CA LEU A 693 -11.54 -4.35 -3.80
C LEU A 693 -13.02 -4.64 -3.48
N SER A 694 -13.56 -5.74 -3.99
CA SER A 694 -14.96 -6.14 -3.78
C SER A 694 -15.21 -6.80 -2.42
N THR A 695 -14.17 -7.21 -1.68
CA THR A 695 -14.31 -7.73 -0.31
C THR A 695 -14.39 -6.61 0.75
N LEU A 696 -13.88 -5.42 0.42
CA LEU A 696 -13.88 -4.24 1.29
C LEU A 696 -15.28 -3.63 1.37
N ASP A 697 -15.70 -3.15 2.54
CA ASP A 697 -16.87 -2.27 2.67
C ASP A 697 -16.52 -0.85 2.18
N THR A 698 -17.49 -0.12 1.65
CA THR A 698 -17.32 1.27 1.21
C THR A 698 -17.19 2.23 2.39
N ASN A 699 -16.33 3.25 2.26
CA ASN A 699 -16.10 4.33 3.22
C ASN A 699 -15.63 3.89 4.62
N LYS A 700 -15.13 2.65 4.77
CA LYS A 700 -14.45 2.19 5.99
C LYS A 700 -12.93 2.25 5.83
N VAL A 701 -12.24 2.48 6.95
CA VAL A 701 -10.79 2.34 7.05
C VAL A 701 -10.45 0.96 7.59
N TYR A 702 -9.64 0.24 6.83
CA TYR A 702 -9.16 -1.11 7.10
C TYR A 702 -7.66 -1.05 7.35
N ALA A 703 -7.21 -1.25 8.58
CA ALA A 703 -5.79 -1.27 8.93
C ALA A 703 -5.44 -2.53 9.72
N GLY A 704 -4.31 -3.14 9.41
CA GLY A 704 -3.87 -4.39 10.02
C GLY A 704 -2.44 -4.79 9.62
N THR A 705 -1.94 -5.85 10.24
CA THR A 705 -0.65 -6.47 9.89
C THR A 705 -0.88 -7.74 9.06
N TYR A 706 -0.03 -7.96 8.06
CA TYR A 706 -0.20 -9.02 7.07
C TYR A 706 1.10 -9.81 6.91
N SER A 707 1.05 -11.14 7.08
CA SER A 707 2.22 -12.00 7.00
C SER A 707 2.84 -12.02 5.61
N LEU A 708 4.09 -11.60 5.49
CA LEU A 708 4.87 -11.68 4.27
C LEU A 708 5.39 -13.11 4.09
N MET A 709 4.80 -13.84 3.14
CA MET A 709 5.20 -15.20 2.77
C MET A 709 5.94 -15.19 1.43
N VAL A 710 7.08 -15.89 1.36
CA VAL A 710 7.83 -16.12 0.12
C VAL A 710 8.11 -17.60 -0.02
N LEU A 711 8.02 -18.09 -1.26
CA LEU A 711 8.43 -19.43 -1.63
C LEU A 711 9.91 -19.40 -2.04
N LEU A 712 10.73 -20.23 -1.41
CA LEU A 712 12.15 -20.42 -1.74
C LEU A 712 12.41 -21.91 -2.03
N PRO A 713 13.53 -22.29 -2.68
CA PRO A 713 13.87 -23.70 -2.90
C PRO A 713 13.92 -24.55 -1.61
N GLY A 714 14.24 -23.92 -0.47
CA GLY A 714 14.23 -24.52 0.87
C GLY A 714 12.93 -24.33 1.65
N GLY A 715 11.77 -24.32 0.98
CA GLY A 715 10.44 -24.21 1.59
C GLY A 715 9.82 -22.82 1.54
N ALA A 716 8.55 -22.73 1.93
CA ALA A 716 7.89 -21.45 2.19
C ALA A 716 8.40 -20.85 3.51
N ARG A 717 8.75 -19.56 3.52
CA ARG A 717 9.22 -18.84 4.71
C ARG A 717 8.39 -17.60 4.96
N LYS A 718 8.04 -17.37 6.24
CA LYS A 718 7.52 -16.08 6.72
C LYS A 718 8.70 -15.12 6.86
N MET A 719 8.74 -14.11 6.02
CA MET A 719 9.81 -13.10 5.99
C MET A 719 9.57 -11.92 6.93
N GLY A 720 8.36 -11.79 7.50
CA GLY A 720 7.98 -10.73 8.44
C GLY A 720 6.47 -10.43 8.34
N GLU A 721 6.06 -9.23 8.75
CA GLU A 721 4.70 -8.71 8.56
C GLU A 721 4.72 -7.28 8.01
N ILE A 722 3.76 -6.91 7.16
CA ILE A 722 3.59 -5.53 6.66
C ILE A 722 2.33 -4.88 7.25
N GLU A 723 2.45 -3.61 7.68
CA GLU A 723 1.36 -2.77 8.16
C GLU A 723 0.78 -1.92 7.01
N ILE A 724 -0.48 -2.17 6.65
CA ILE A 724 -1.16 -1.43 5.57
C ILE A 724 -2.52 -0.94 6.06
N ALA A 725 -2.83 0.33 5.76
CA ALA A 725 -4.14 0.93 5.89
C ALA A 725 -4.77 1.12 4.50
N LEU A 726 -6.07 0.88 4.39
CA LEU A 726 -6.84 0.93 3.14
C LEU A 726 -8.15 1.69 3.37
N ARG A 727 -8.51 2.57 2.43
CA ARG A 727 -9.84 3.19 2.35
C ARG A 727 -10.34 3.07 0.92
N PHE A 728 -11.52 2.47 0.74
CA PHE A 728 -12.18 2.45 -0.56
C PHE A 728 -13.46 3.28 -0.49
N THR A 729 -13.48 4.40 -1.20
CA THR A 729 -14.62 5.33 -1.25
C THR A 729 -15.33 5.23 -2.59
N CYS A 730 -16.65 5.46 -2.62
CA CYS A 730 -17.45 5.43 -3.84
C CYS A 730 -18.06 6.79 -4.17
N SER A 731 -18.10 7.13 -5.46
CA SER A 731 -18.77 8.33 -5.97
C SER A 731 -20.29 8.17 -6.03
N SER A 732 -20.78 6.95 -6.30
CA SER A 732 -22.20 6.61 -6.29
C SER A 732 -22.44 5.12 -6.03
N TRP A 733 -23.49 4.81 -5.28
CA TRP A 733 -23.92 3.42 -5.05
C TRP A 733 -24.59 2.82 -6.31
N LEU A 734 -25.23 3.65 -7.15
CA LEU A 734 -25.85 3.20 -8.39
C LEU A 734 -24.80 2.79 -9.44
N SER A 735 -23.71 3.55 -9.58
CA SER A 735 -22.62 3.19 -10.51
C SER A 735 -21.91 1.90 -10.06
N LEU A 736 -21.77 1.70 -8.75
CA LEU A 736 -21.28 0.44 -8.16
C LEU A 736 -22.19 -0.74 -8.53
N ILE A 737 -23.52 -0.63 -8.35
CA ILE A 737 -24.46 -1.71 -8.73
C ILE A 737 -24.43 -1.95 -10.24
N GLN A 738 -24.43 -0.88 -11.05
CA GLN A 738 -24.36 -0.97 -12.50
C GLN A 738 -23.09 -1.67 -12.98
N ALA A 739 -21.95 -1.48 -12.28
CA ALA A 739 -20.72 -2.19 -12.58
C ALA A 739 -20.92 -3.71 -12.51
N TYR A 740 -21.59 -4.24 -11.47
CA TYR A 740 -21.86 -5.67 -11.31
C TYR A 740 -22.70 -6.28 -12.44
N GLY A 741 -23.64 -5.53 -13.02
CA GLY A 741 -24.40 -5.99 -14.20
C GLY A 741 -23.63 -5.90 -15.53
N SER A 742 -22.63 -5.01 -15.59
CA SER A 742 -21.85 -4.76 -16.80
C SER A 742 -20.78 -5.84 -17.08
N PRO A 743 -20.44 -6.11 -18.34
CA PRO A 743 -19.32 -6.99 -18.67
C PRO A 743 -18.01 -6.48 -18.04
N VAL A 744 -17.11 -7.41 -17.73
CA VAL A 744 -15.80 -7.12 -17.12
C VAL A 744 -14.88 -6.48 -18.15
N LEU A 745 -14.65 -7.16 -19.28
CA LEU A 745 -13.77 -6.67 -20.34
C LEU A 745 -14.53 -5.81 -21.38
N PRO A 746 -13.81 -5.03 -22.20
CA PRO A 746 -14.38 -4.31 -23.34
C PRO A 746 -15.02 -5.22 -24.39
N ARG A 747 -15.97 -4.68 -25.16
CA ARG A 747 -16.79 -5.39 -26.15
C ARG A 747 -15.99 -6.32 -27.08
N MET A 748 -14.85 -5.85 -27.58
CA MET A 748 -14.05 -6.59 -28.57
C MET A 748 -13.59 -7.96 -28.07
N HIS A 749 -13.34 -8.13 -26.76
CA HIS A 749 -12.95 -9.41 -26.17
C HIS A 749 -14.04 -10.49 -26.22
N TYR A 750 -15.31 -10.11 -26.44
CA TYR A 750 -16.41 -11.08 -26.60
C TYR A 750 -16.85 -11.23 -28.05
N VAL A 751 -16.70 -10.20 -28.89
CA VAL A 751 -17.07 -10.24 -30.33
C VAL A 751 -16.00 -10.93 -31.17
N ARG A 752 -14.71 -10.65 -30.90
CA ARG A 752 -13.55 -11.28 -31.54
C ARG A 752 -12.53 -11.70 -30.46
N PRO A 753 -12.84 -12.75 -29.67
CA PRO A 753 -11.91 -13.27 -28.66
C PRO A 753 -10.63 -13.81 -29.30
N PHE A 754 -9.52 -13.76 -28.55
CA PHE A 754 -8.28 -14.44 -28.92
C PHE A 754 -8.28 -15.89 -28.43
N GLY A 755 -7.55 -16.77 -29.12
CA GLY A 755 -7.28 -18.11 -28.59
C GLY A 755 -6.41 -18.03 -27.33
N PRO A 756 -6.59 -18.92 -26.33
CA PRO A 756 -5.92 -18.79 -25.03
C PRO A 756 -4.39 -18.73 -25.14
N GLY A 757 -3.78 -19.61 -25.94
CA GLY A 757 -2.32 -19.56 -26.18
C GLY A 757 -1.84 -18.29 -26.90
N GLN A 758 -2.67 -17.69 -27.77
CA GLN A 758 -2.35 -16.41 -28.41
C GLN A 758 -2.44 -15.25 -27.41
N GLN A 759 -3.48 -15.25 -26.56
CA GLN A 759 -3.64 -14.29 -25.48
C GLN A 759 -2.45 -14.34 -24.51
N ASP A 760 -1.95 -15.54 -24.19
CA ASP A 760 -0.79 -15.72 -23.33
C ASP A 760 0.51 -15.22 -23.97
N VAL A 761 0.77 -15.51 -25.25
CA VAL A 761 1.91 -14.93 -25.97
C VAL A 761 1.84 -13.40 -25.97
N LEU A 762 0.67 -12.83 -26.26
CA LEU A 762 0.45 -11.39 -26.23
C LEU A 762 0.65 -10.79 -24.83
N ARG A 763 0.21 -11.46 -23.76
CA ARG A 763 0.42 -11.04 -22.36
C ARG A 763 1.90 -10.99 -22.01
N HIS A 764 2.68 -12.00 -22.40
CA HIS A 764 4.14 -12.00 -22.16
C HIS A 764 4.86 -10.89 -22.96
N MET A 765 4.39 -10.54 -24.16
CA MET A 765 4.95 -9.41 -24.92
C MET A 765 4.58 -8.05 -24.32
N ALA A 766 3.32 -7.87 -23.89
CA ALA A 766 2.87 -6.70 -23.14
C ALA A 766 3.73 -6.47 -21.88
N MET A 767 3.88 -7.53 -21.08
CA MET A 767 4.73 -7.56 -19.88
C MET A 767 6.20 -7.20 -20.18
N ARG A 768 6.81 -7.75 -21.25
CA ARG A 768 8.19 -7.40 -21.65
C ARG A 768 8.35 -5.92 -22.00
N ILE A 769 7.35 -5.29 -22.61
CA ILE A 769 7.37 -3.86 -22.95
C ILE A 769 7.22 -3.00 -21.67
N VAL A 770 6.38 -3.41 -20.72
CA VAL A 770 6.26 -2.77 -19.40
C VAL A 770 7.59 -2.86 -18.64
N MET A 771 8.22 -4.04 -18.59
CA MET A 771 9.56 -4.24 -18.01
C MET A 771 10.60 -3.31 -18.65
N ALA A 772 10.71 -3.32 -19.97
CA ALA A 772 11.69 -2.52 -20.70
C ALA A 772 11.52 -1.01 -20.49
N ARG A 773 10.32 -0.52 -20.12
CA ARG A 773 10.09 0.89 -19.80
C ARG A 773 10.41 1.24 -18.35
N LEU A 774 9.97 0.42 -17.40
CA LEU A 774 10.19 0.67 -15.96
C LEU A 774 11.64 0.40 -15.50
N ALA A 775 12.39 -0.40 -16.27
CA ALA A 775 13.84 -0.55 -16.10
C ALA A 775 14.66 0.68 -16.59
N ARG A 776 14.04 1.63 -17.31
CA ARG A 776 14.68 2.86 -17.82
C ARG A 776 14.24 4.14 -17.11
N SER A 777 13.41 4.03 -16.08
CA SER A 777 13.08 5.15 -15.19
C SER A 777 14.04 5.21 -14.01
N GLU A 778 14.23 6.39 -13.42
CA GLU A 778 15.07 6.60 -12.24
C GLU A 778 14.18 6.81 -10.98
N PRO A 779 14.30 6.00 -9.91
CA PRO A 779 15.06 4.76 -9.84
C PRO A 779 14.47 3.63 -10.70
N ALA A 780 15.32 2.68 -11.11
CA ALA A 780 14.92 1.59 -11.98
C ALA A 780 14.22 0.47 -11.21
N LEU A 781 13.02 0.07 -11.65
CA LEU A 781 12.37 -1.15 -11.17
C LEU A 781 12.99 -2.35 -11.90
N GLY A 782 13.47 -3.34 -11.15
CA GLY A 782 14.08 -4.54 -11.73
C GLY A 782 13.10 -5.40 -12.53
N PRO A 783 13.53 -6.10 -13.60
CA PRO A 783 12.71 -7.11 -14.25
C PRO A 783 12.22 -8.18 -13.26
N GLU A 784 13.04 -8.55 -12.27
CA GLU A 784 12.72 -9.51 -11.20
C GLU A 784 11.57 -9.04 -10.29
N VAL A 785 11.46 -7.72 -10.06
CA VAL A 785 10.40 -7.05 -9.30
C VAL A 785 9.10 -7.07 -10.11
N ILE A 786 9.19 -6.69 -11.38
CA ILE A 786 8.04 -6.55 -12.28
C ILE A 786 7.45 -7.91 -12.64
N GLN A 787 8.30 -8.93 -12.92
CA GLN A 787 7.88 -10.31 -13.17
C GLN A 787 7.10 -10.88 -11.98
N PHE A 788 7.56 -10.61 -10.75
CA PHE A 788 6.91 -11.03 -9.51
C PHE A 788 5.60 -10.27 -9.25
N MET A 789 5.54 -8.97 -9.54
CA MET A 789 4.31 -8.19 -9.42
C MET A 789 3.23 -8.62 -10.42
N LEU A 790 3.60 -8.94 -11.67
CA LEU A 790 2.67 -9.31 -12.75
C LEU A 790 2.28 -10.80 -12.81
N ASP A 791 2.71 -11.63 -11.84
CA ASP A 791 2.33 -13.05 -11.72
C ASP A 791 2.64 -13.88 -12.98
N THR A 792 3.73 -13.54 -13.67
CA THR A 792 4.21 -14.14 -14.92
C THR A 792 4.15 -15.67 -14.90
N ASP A 793 4.62 -16.23 -13.79
CA ASP A 793 4.89 -17.65 -13.60
C ASP A 793 3.60 -18.45 -13.31
N THR A 794 2.41 -17.82 -13.31
CA THR A 794 1.12 -18.51 -13.05
C THR A 794 0.65 -19.41 -14.20
N HIS A 795 1.16 -19.21 -15.41
CA HIS A 795 0.86 -20.06 -16.58
C HIS A 795 1.89 -21.19 -16.75
N ILE A 796 2.96 -21.21 -15.95
CA ILE A 796 3.86 -22.35 -15.85
C ILE A 796 3.15 -23.42 -15.01
N TRP A 797 3.00 -24.62 -15.57
CA TRP A 797 2.41 -25.74 -14.84
C TRP A 797 3.32 -26.14 -13.68
N SER A 798 2.74 -26.40 -12.51
CA SER A 798 3.45 -27.01 -11.39
C SER A 798 2.58 -28.01 -10.64
N PHE A 799 3.25 -29.03 -10.10
CA PHE A 799 2.60 -30.12 -9.37
C PHE A 799 1.88 -29.64 -8.11
N ARG A 800 2.50 -28.75 -7.31
CA ARG A 800 1.93 -28.16 -6.10
C ARG A 800 0.66 -27.36 -6.39
N ARG A 801 0.67 -26.47 -7.39
CA ARG A 801 -0.54 -25.71 -7.78
C ARG A 801 -1.62 -26.63 -8.36
N GLY A 802 -1.23 -27.71 -9.04
CA GLY A 802 -2.13 -28.81 -9.43
C GLY A 802 -2.86 -29.43 -8.23
N LYS A 803 -2.12 -29.85 -7.19
CA LYS A 803 -2.67 -30.37 -5.93
C LYS A 803 -3.59 -29.35 -5.24
N ALA A 804 -3.14 -28.11 -5.08
CA ALA A 804 -3.92 -27.05 -4.43
C ALA A 804 -5.28 -26.85 -5.12
N ASN A 805 -5.30 -26.79 -6.45
CA ASN A 805 -6.54 -26.69 -7.22
C ASN A 805 -7.42 -27.95 -7.11
N TRP A 806 -6.83 -29.15 -6.99
CA TRP A 806 -7.59 -30.37 -6.71
C TRP A 806 -8.24 -30.35 -5.33
N PHE A 807 -7.52 -29.97 -4.27
CA PHE A 807 -8.11 -29.86 -2.93
C PHE A 807 -9.19 -28.78 -2.84
N ARG A 808 -9.10 -27.70 -3.62
CA ARG A 808 -10.19 -26.70 -3.77
C ARG A 808 -11.44 -27.30 -4.42
N VAL A 809 -11.31 -28.10 -5.48
CA VAL A 809 -12.45 -28.82 -6.07
C VAL A 809 -13.03 -29.85 -5.09
N VAL A 810 -12.21 -30.64 -4.41
CA VAL A 810 -12.68 -31.59 -3.38
C VAL A 810 -13.37 -30.85 -2.24
N GLY A 811 -12.88 -29.68 -1.82
CA GLY A 811 -13.53 -28.80 -0.85
C GLY A 811 -14.92 -28.36 -1.28
N CYS A 812 -15.12 -28.00 -2.55
CA CYS A 812 -16.44 -27.71 -3.10
C CYS A 812 -17.34 -28.97 -3.15
N LEU A 813 -16.82 -30.09 -3.66
CA LEU A 813 -17.55 -31.35 -3.75
C LEU A 813 -17.90 -31.93 -2.37
N SER A 814 -17.14 -31.60 -1.32
CA SER A 814 -17.43 -32.03 0.05
C SER A 814 -18.81 -31.57 0.54
N LYS A 815 -19.30 -30.42 0.05
CA LYS A 815 -20.63 -29.86 0.34
C LYS A 815 -21.74 -30.63 -0.37
N VAL A 816 -21.46 -31.14 -1.58
CA VAL A 816 -22.34 -32.10 -2.26
C VAL A 816 -22.33 -33.44 -1.51
N ALA A 817 -21.16 -33.89 -1.04
CA ALA A 817 -21.04 -35.11 -0.25
C ALA A 817 -21.70 -35.02 1.14
N THR A 818 -21.84 -33.82 1.75
CA THR A 818 -22.67 -33.65 2.96
C THR A 818 -24.16 -33.63 2.64
N LEU A 819 -24.58 -33.11 1.49
CA LEU A 819 -25.97 -33.24 1.02
C LEU A 819 -26.34 -34.71 0.75
N VAL A 820 -25.47 -35.48 0.07
CA VAL A 820 -25.66 -36.92 -0.15
C VAL A 820 -25.75 -37.67 1.18
N ARG A 821 -24.84 -37.39 2.14
CA ARG A 821 -24.91 -37.98 3.50
C ARG A 821 -26.13 -37.52 4.32
N TRP A 822 -26.77 -36.41 3.97
CA TRP A 822 -28.03 -35.98 4.58
C TRP A 822 -29.23 -36.70 3.97
N ILE A 823 -29.24 -36.92 2.65
CA ILE A 823 -30.23 -37.77 1.95
C ILE A 823 -30.14 -39.22 2.46
N ASP A 824 -28.91 -39.76 2.59
CA ASP A 824 -28.65 -41.08 3.16
C ASP A 824 -29.21 -41.23 4.60
N LYS A 825 -29.01 -40.21 5.45
CA LYS A 825 -29.64 -40.15 6.80
C LYS A 825 -31.17 -40.08 6.78
N ILE A 826 -31.78 -39.61 5.69
CA ILE A 826 -33.24 -39.65 5.50
C ILE A 826 -33.69 -41.03 5.02
N GLN A 827 -32.94 -41.64 4.09
CA GLN A 827 -33.24 -42.97 3.54
C GLN A 827 -33.06 -44.09 4.58
N THR A 828 -32.06 -43.96 5.48
CA THR A 828 -31.79 -44.88 6.60
C THR A 828 -32.62 -44.62 7.85
N TRP A 829 -33.54 -43.64 7.83
CA TRP A 829 -34.40 -43.27 8.97
C TRP A 829 -33.65 -42.91 10.28
N ALA A 830 -32.37 -42.55 10.19
CA ALA A 830 -31.50 -42.23 11.33
C ALA A 830 -31.95 -41.01 12.18
N SER A 831 -32.97 -40.28 11.74
CA SER A 831 -33.61 -39.20 12.51
C SER A 831 -35.10 -39.07 12.16
N PRO A 832 -35.99 -39.91 12.77
CA PRO A 832 -37.41 -40.00 12.41
C PRO A 832 -38.20 -38.68 12.29
N PRO A 833 -38.05 -37.64 13.14
CA PRO A 833 -38.78 -36.39 12.94
C PRO A 833 -38.34 -35.63 11.67
N ILE A 834 -37.07 -35.73 11.27
CA ILE A 834 -36.54 -35.09 10.06
C ILE A 834 -37.02 -35.85 8.83
N THR A 835 -37.08 -37.18 8.88
CA THR A 835 -37.57 -37.98 7.75
C THR A 835 -39.05 -37.78 7.51
N VAL A 836 -39.89 -37.76 8.55
CA VAL A 836 -41.31 -37.46 8.44
C VAL A 836 -41.53 -36.06 7.87
N LEU A 837 -40.80 -35.05 8.35
CA LEU A 837 -40.86 -33.69 7.81
C LEU A 837 -40.45 -33.62 6.32
N ALA A 838 -39.42 -34.37 5.92
CA ALA A 838 -38.99 -34.46 4.53
C ALA A 838 -40.04 -35.13 3.61
N HIS A 839 -40.76 -36.14 4.10
CA HIS A 839 -41.87 -36.75 3.34
C HIS A 839 -43.06 -35.81 3.22
N ILE A 840 -43.42 -35.07 4.29
CA ILE A 840 -44.47 -34.03 4.24
C ILE A 840 -44.09 -32.93 3.23
N LEU A 841 -42.82 -32.48 3.24
CA LEU A 841 -42.29 -31.52 2.27
C LEU A 841 -42.38 -32.05 0.83
N LEU A 842 -42.01 -33.31 0.60
CA LEU A 842 -42.09 -33.96 -0.71
C LEU A 842 -43.53 -34.03 -1.24
N VAL A 843 -44.49 -34.40 -0.39
CA VAL A 843 -45.92 -34.41 -0.74
C VAL A 843 -46.40 -32.98 -1.08
N GLY A 844 -46.01 -31.97 -0.29
CA GLY A 844 -46.32 -30.57 -0.58
C GLY A 844 -45.74 -30.07 -1.91
N ILE A 845 -44.51 -30.46 -2.24
CA ILE A 845 -43.83 -30.16 -3.51
C ILE A 845 -44.58 -30.78 -4.70
N VAL A 846 -45.04 -32.02 -4.58
CA VAL A 846 -45.78 -32.73 -5.64
C VAL A 846 -47.19 -32.16 -5.84
N LEU A 847 -47.88 -31.80 -4.75
CA LEU A 847 -49.23 -31.24 -4.82
C LEU A 847 -49.26 -29.79 -5.30
N PHE A 848 -48.25 -28.98 -4.97
CA PHE A 848 -48.21 -27.54 -5.28
C PHE A 848 -46.96 -27.13 -6.07
N PRO A 849 -46.77 -27.63 -7.31
CA PRO A 849 -45.56 -27.37 -8.10
C PRO A 849 -45.36 -25.90 -8.49
N HIS A 850 -46.35 -25.03 -8.27
CA HIS A 850 -46.23 -23.59 -8.49
C HIS A 850 -45.31 -22.93 -7.44
N PHE A 851 -45.37 -23.35 -6.17
CA PHE A 851 -44.62 -22.68 -5.10
C PHE A 851 -43.16 -23.13 -5.00
N ILE A 852 -42.74 -24.22 -5.67
CA ILE A 852 -41.38 -24.77 -5.58
C ILE A 852 -40.31 -23.69 -5.79
N LEU A 853 -40.44 -22.90 -6.86
CA LEU A 853 -39.42 -21.91 -7.23
C LEU A 853 -39.42 -20.70 -6.29
N SER A 854 -40.59 -20.28 -5.81
CA SER A 854 -40.72 -19.26 -4.76
C SER A 854 -40.09 -19.72 -3.44
N LEU A 855 -40.34 -20.96 -3.01
CA LEU A 855 -39.75 -21.57 -1.82
C LEU A 855 -38.22 -21.67 -1.89
N ILE A 856 -37.65 -22.05 -3.04
CA ILE A 856 -36.19 -22.08 -3.25
C ILE A 856 -35.58 -20.68 -3.15
N CYS A 857 -36.22 -19.67 -3.75
CA CYS A 857 -35.78 -18.27 -3.65
C CYS A 857 -35.90 -17.73 -2.21
N MET A 858 -36.99 -18.02 -1.51
CA MET A 858 -37.21 -17.63 -0.11
C MET A 858 -36.21 -18.32 0.83
N TYR A 859 -35.96 -19.63 0.66
CA TYR A 859 -34.95 -20.35 1.45
C TYR A 859 -33.55 -19.76 1.24
N SER A 860 -33.19 -19.47 -0.02
CA SER A 860 -31.91 -18.82 -0.37
C SER A 860 -31.79 -17.43 0.27
N PHE A 861 -32.89 -16.66 0.29
CA PHE A 861 -32.97 -15.38 1.01
C PHE A 861 -32.75 -15.53 2.52
N LEU A 862 -33.45 -16.47 3.18
CA LEU A 862 -33.34 -16.68 4.63
C LEU A 862 -31.98 -17.21 5.07
N VAL A 863 -31.39 -18.18 4.35
CA VAL A 863 -30.06 -18.73 4.66
C VAL A 863 -28.99 -17.67 4.50
N THR A 864 -29.07 -16.84 3.46
CA THR A 864 -28.12 -15.75 3.26
C THR A 864 -28.32 -14.63 4.29
N SER A 865 -29.58 -14.22 4.55
CA SER A 865 -29.90 -13.17 5.53
C SER A 865 -29.49 -13.55 6.98
N THR A 866 -29.63 -14.81 7.37
CA THR A 866 -29.15 -15.29 8.69
C THR A 866 -27.62 -15.29 8.76
N ARG A 867 -26.91 -15.71 7.70
CA ARG A 867 -25.43 -15.65 7.63
C ARG A 867 -24.86 -14.24 7.69
N PHE A 868 -25.62 -13.18 7.38
CA PHE A 868 -25.18 -11.79 7.54
C PHE A 868 -24.77 -11.48 8.98
N ARG A 869 -25.53 -11.97 9.97
CA ARG A 869 -25.26 -11.77 11.41
C ARG A 869 -23.99 -12.48 11.88
N SER A 870 -23.54 -13.50 11.14
CA SER A 870 -22.33 -14.29 11.41
C SER A 870 -21.19 -13.96 10.44
N ARG A 871 -21.24 -12.81 9.74
CA ARG A 871 -20.17 -12.35 8.85
C ARG A 871 -18.90 -12.11 9.65
N ARG A 872 -17.94 -13.05 9.57
CA ARG A 872 -16.57 -12.85 10.04
C ARG A 872 -15.90 -11.70 9.28
N GLY A 873 -14.86 -11.12 9.88
CA GLY A 873 -14.08 -10.06 9.26
C GLY A 873 -13.51 -10.50 7.90
N VAL A 874 -13.23 -9.52 7.03
CA VAL A 874 -12.51 -9.78 5.78
C VAL A 874 -11.15 -10.37 6.15
N MET A 875 -10.74 -11.46 5.49
CA MET A 875 -9.41 -12.02 5.63
C MET A 875 -8.58 -11.63 4.42
N ILE A 876 -7.52 -10.85 4.65
CA ILE A 876 -6.64 -10.30 3.61
C ILE A 876 -5.22 -10.82 3.87
N SER A 877 -5.05 -12.14 3.84
CA SER A 877 -3.73 -12.78 3.90
C SER A 877 -3.59 -13.85 2.81
N MET A 878 -2.33 -14.14 2.49
CA MET A 878 -1.94 -15.27 1.64
C MET A 878 -2.01 -16.55 2.47
N ASP A 879 -2.81 -17.53 2.07
CA ASP A 879 -3.08 -18.71 2.89
C ASP A 879 -2.10 -19.86 2.55
N PRO A 880 -1.18 -20.26 3.45
CA PRO A 880 -0.20 -21.31 3.16
C PRO A 880 -0.86 -22.68 2.96
N ARG A 881 -1.90 -22.97 3.77
CA ARG A 881 -2.72 -24.18 3.66
C ARG A 881 -3.48 -24.26 2.33
N LEU A 882 -4.01 -23.15 1.84
CA LEU A 882 -4.67 -23.07 0.53
C LEU A 882 -3.66 -23.23 -0.62
N SER A 883 -2.46 -22.68 -0.45
CA SER A 883 -1.32 -22.82 -1.36
C SER A 883 -0.63 -24.20 -1.30
N TYR A 884 -1.13 -25.10 -0.44
CA TYR A 884 -0.63 -26.44 -0.15
C TYR A 884 0.85 -26.46 0.28
N LEU A 885 1.31 -25.47 1.06
CA LEU A 885 2.73 -25.34 1.45
C LEU A 885 3.15 -26.35 2.53
N ASP A 886 2.23 -26.71 3.42
CA ASP A 886 2.49 -27.52 4.62
C ASP A 886 2.83 -29.00 4.31
N ALA A 887 2.75 -29.42 3.04
CA ALA A 887 2.95 -30.80 2.59
C ALA A 887 3.62 -30.89 1.18
N VAL A 888 4.57 -29.99 0.89
CA VAL A 888 5.37 -29.99 -0.35
C VAL A 888 6.65 -30.82 -0.15
N GLY A 889 6.93 -31.76 -1.06
CA GLY A 889 8.23 -32.44 -1.11
C GLY A 889 9.29 -31.58 -1.81
N PRO A 890 10.59 -31.67 -1.45
CA PRO A 890 11.64 -30.82 -2.04
C PRO A 890 11.71 -30.93 -3.57
N ASP A 891 11.52 -32.13 -4.13
CA ASP A 891 11.44 -32.38 -5.58
C ASP A 891 10.35 -31.59 -6.31
N GLU A 892 9.24 -31.30 -5.65
CA GLU A 892 8.09 -30.56 -6.21
C GLU A 892 8.33 -29.05 -6.19
N LEU A 893 9.23 -28.62 -5.31
CA LEU A 893 9.62 -27.24 -5.13
C LEU A 893 10.81 -26.89 -6.04
N ASP A 894 11.78 -27.80 -6.15
CA ASP A 894 12.83 -27.77 -7.16
C ASP A 894 12.28 -27.72 -8.59
N GLU A 895 11.12 -28.35 -8.82
CA GLU A 895 10.38 -28.32 -10.10
C GLU A 895 9.77 -26.94 -10.40
N GLU A 896 9.43 -26.13 -9.39
CA GLU A 896 8.95 -24.75 -9.57
C GLU A 896 10.08 -23.73 -9.77
N PHE A 897 11.33 -24.09 -9.44
CA PHE A 897 12.52 -23.25 -9.63
C PHE A 897 13.44 -23.70 -10.77
N ASP A 898 13.14 -24.83 -11.43
CA ASP A 898 13.87 -25.30 -12.60
C ASP A 898 13.55 -24.45 -13.85
N GLY A 899 14.56 -24.22 -14.67
CA GLY A 899 14.41 -23.39 -15.88
C GLY A 899 13.71 -24.13 -17.02
N PHE A 900 13.38 -23.37 -18.08
CA PHE A 900 13.14 -23.97 -19.40
C PHE A 900 14.15 -23.39 -20.41
N PRO A 901 15.05 -24.20 -21.00
CA PRO A 901 15.22 -25.65 -20.77
C PRO A 901 15.70 -25.96 -19.34
N THR A 902 15.34 -27.16 -18.87
CA THR A 902 15.69 -27.70 -17.55
C THR A 902 17.19 -27.93 -17.40
N THR A 903 17.74 -27.68 -16.22
CA THR A 903 19.16 -27.92 -15.90
C THR A 903 19.41 -29.26 -15.20
N ARG A 904 18.43 -30.18 -15.22
CA ARG A 904 18.39 -31.40 -14.40
C ARG A 904 18.70 -32.66 -15.19
N SER A 905 18.98 -33.75 -14.48
CA SER A 905 19.40 -35.02 -15.10
C SER A 905 18.23 -35.65 -15.89
N PRO A 906 18.51 -36.40 -16.98
CA PRO A 906 17.47 -37.06 -17.76
C PRO A 906 16.63 -38.05 -16.93
N GLU A 907 17.18 -38.60 -15.85
CA GLU A 907 16.49 -39.48 -14.91
C GLU A 907 15.47 -38.71 -14.04
N GLN A 908 15.86 -37.55 -13.52
CA GLN A 908 14.93 -36.64 -12.82
C GLN A 908 13.81 -36.16 -13.75
N ILE A 909 14.13 -35.84 -15.00
CA ILE A 909 13.15 -35.45 -16.04
C ILE A 909 12.19 -36.61 -16.33
N ARG A 910 12.69 -37.84 -16.48
CA ARG A 910 11.86 -39.04 -16.69
C ARG A 910 10.93 -39.30 -15.51
N MET A 911 11.45 -39.23 -14.28
CA MET A 911 10.66 -39.38 -13.06
C MET A 911 9.56 -38.30 -12.96
N ARG A 912 9.89 -37.03 -13.21
CA ARG A 912 8.90 -35.93 -13.31
C ARG A 912 7.84 -36.20 -14.38
N TYR A 913 8.23 -36.66 -15.57
CA TYR A 913 7.31 -36.99 -16.67
C TYR A 913 6.37 -38.15 -16.34
N ASP A 914 6.86 -39.21 -15.69
CA ASP A 914 6.02 -40.35 -15.29
C ASP A 914 5.05 -39.97 -14.15
N ARG A 915 5.48 -39.12 -13.18
CA ARG A 915 4.59 -38.49 -12.19
C ARG A 915 3.50 -37.64 -12.86
N LEU A 916 3.88 -36.80 -13.82
CA LEU A 916 2.97 -35.96 -14.62
C LEU A 916 1.96 -36.83 -15.37
N ARG A 917 2.41 -37.88 -16.05
CA ARG A 917 1.56 -38.78 -16.86
C ARG A 917 0.52 -39.50 -16.00
N ALA A 918 0.89 -39.95 -14.79
CA ALA A 918 -0.03 -40.60 -13.85
C ALA A 918 -1.14 -39.67 -13.32
N LEU A 919 -0.92 -38.35 -13.29
CA LEU A 919 -1.86 -37.35 -12.76
C LEU A 919 -2.55 -36.50 -13.84
N ALA A 920 -1.97 -36.36 -15.03
CA ALA A 920 -2.62 -35.74 -16.19
C ALA A 920 -3.91 -36.47 -16.59
N GLY A 921 -3.93 -37.82 -16.46
CA GLY A 921 -5.15 -38.63 -16.60
C GLY A 921 -6.24 -38.41 -15.54
N ARG A 922 -5.98 -37.56 -14.54
CA ARG A 922 -6.94 -37.14 -13.49
C ARG A 922 -7.19 -35.63 -13.48
N VAL A 923 -6.25 -34.83 -13.99
CA VAL A 923 -6.25 -33.37 -13.91
C VAL A 923 -5.78 -32.76 -15.23
N GLN A 924 -6.74 -32.41 -16.10
CA GLN A 924 -6.47 -31.62 -17.31
C GLN A 924 -7.23 -30.29 -17.27
N THR A 925 -6.52 -29.20 -16.97
CA THR A 925 -6.89 -27.76 -17.10
C THR A 925 -8.16 -27.24 -16.40
N LEU A 926 -9.32 -27.88 -16.57
CA LEU A 926 -10.63 -27.42 -16.09
C LEU A 926 -10.74 -27.30 -14.57
N LEU A 927 -9.82 -27.92 -13.82
CA LEU A 927 -9.91 -28.06 -12.37
C LEU A 927 -9.84 -26.72 -11.63
N GLY A 928 -8.97 -25.80 -12.07
CA GLY A 928 -8.88 -24.45 -11.50
C GLY A 928 -10.13 -23.61 -11.75
N ASP A 929 -10.73 -23.75 -12.94
CA ASP A 929 -11.98 -23.08 -13.30
C ASP A 929 -13.18 -23.64 -12.56
N VAL A 930 -13.27 -24.97 -12.40
CA VAL A 930 -14.32 -25.63 -11.61
C VAL A 930 -14.21 -25.26 -10.13
N ALA A 931 -13.00 -25.19 -9.56
CA ALA A 931 -12.77 -24.66 -8.22
C ALA A 931 -13.27 -23.21 -8.10
N ALA A 932 -12.84 -22.33 -9.01
CA ALA A 932 -13.24 -20.93 -9.00
C ALA A 932 -14.75 -20.74 -9.19
N GLN A 933 -15.43 -21.58 -9.99
CA GLN A 933 -16.89 -21.56 -10.13
C GLN A 933 -17.60 -22.01 -8.84
N GLY A 934 -17.13 -23.10 -8.21
CA GLY A 934 -17.66 -23.58 -6.93
C GLY A 934 -17.49 -22.58 -5.78
N GLU A 935 -16.33 -21.93 -5.71
CA GLU A 935 -16.03 -20.86 -4.74
C GLU A 935 -16.88 -19.61 -4.96
N ARG A 936 -17.14 -19.23 -6.22
CA ARG A 936 -18.03 -18.11 -6.53
C ARG A 936 -19.48 -18.39 -6.11
N LEU A 937 -19.96 -19.62 -6.30
CA LEU A 937 -21.27 -20.03 -5.78
C LEU A 937 -21.31 -19.95 -4.24
N ASP A 938 -20.25 -20.38 -3.55
CA ASP A 938 -20.15 -20.30 -2.10
C ASP A 938 -20.04 -18.85 -1.58
N ALA A 939 -19.32 -17.98 -2.30
CA ALA A 939 -19.13 -16.58 -1.95
C ALA A 939 -20.47 -15.81 -1.89
N LEU A 940 -21.46 -16.18 -2.71
CA LEU A 940 -22.81 -15.61 -2.66
C LEU A 940 -23.47 -15.79 -1.30
N PHE A 941 -23.38 -16.99 -0.71
CA PHE A 941 -24.05 -17.31 0.56
C PHE A 941 -23.25 -16.84 1.79
N ASN A 942 -21.96 -16.53 1.63
CA ASN A 942 -21.03 -16.31 2.75
C ASN A 942 -20.61 -14.83 2.94
N TRP A 943 -21.26 -13.87 2.28
CA TRP A 943 -21.02 -12.42 2.42
C TRP A 943 -19.56 -11.98 2.21
N ARG A 944 -18.81 -12.73 1.39
CA ARG A 944 -17.39 -12.43 1.08
C ARG A 944 -17.26 -11.18 0.22
N ASP A 945 -18.20 -10.96 -0.69
CA ASP A 945 -18.48 -9.67 -1.30
C ASP A 945 -19.83 -9.18 -0.74
N PRO A 946 -19.83 -8.15 0.14
CA PRO A 946 -21.06 -7.71 0.81
C PRO A 946 -22.05 -7.06 -0.16
N ARG A 947 -21.58 -6.52 -1.28
CA ARG A 947 -22.42 -5.80 -2.25
C ARG A 947 -23.08 -6.80 -3.18
N ALA A 948 -22.31 -7.76 -3.71
CA ALA A 948 -22.84 -8.84 -4.54
C ALA A 948 -23.83 -9.69 -3.75
N THR A 949 -23.48 -10.12 -2.52
CA THR A 949 -24.43 -10.86 -1.67
C THR A 949 -25.68 -10.02 -1.34
N GLY A 950 -25.54 -8.72 -1.05
CA GLY A 950 -26.68 -7.83 -0.85
C GLY A 950 -27.62 -7.73 -2.07
N ILE A 951 -27.06 -7.55 -3.26
CA ILE A 951 -27.81 -7.56 -4.53
C ILE A 951 -28.50 -8.93 -4.73
N PHE A 952 -27.79 -10.03 -4.49
CA PHE A 952 -28.34 -11.38 -4.61
C PHE A 952 -29.51 -11.63 -3.66
N VAL A 953 -29.43 -11.17 -2.40
CA VAL A 953 -30.52 -11.26 -1.41
C VAL A 953 -31.76 -10.50 -1.89
N VAL A 954 -31.60 -9.27 -2.39
CA VAL A 954 -32.72 -8.49 -2.96
C VAL A 954 -33.32 -9.16 -4.19
N VAL A 955 -32.48 -9.69 -5.09
CA VAL A 955 -32.93 -10.43 -6.28
C VAL A 955 -33.67 -11.72 -5.89
N CYS A 956 -33.21 -12.48 -4.89
CA CYS A 956 -33.92 -13.65 -4.37
C CYS A 956 -35.27 -13.29 -3.74
N PHE A 957 -35.37 -12.17 -3.01
CA PHE A 957 -36.63 -11.71 -2.45
C PHE A 957 -37.64 -11.32 -3.55
N LEU A 958 -37.21 -10.52 -4.52
CA LEU A 958 -38.05 -10.11 -5.65
C LEU A 958 -38.44 -11.32 -6.54
N ALA A 959 -37.51 -12.25 -6.79
CA ALA A 959 -37.80 -13.49 -7.50
C ALA A 959 -38.81 -14.36 -6.74
N SER A 960 -38.72 -14.44 -5.41
CA SER A 960 -39.69 -15.16 -4.58
C SER A 960 -41.12 -14.62 -4.74
N LEU A 961 -41.27 -13.28 -4.75
CA LEU A 961 -42.54 -12.60 -5.00
C LEU A 961 -43.06 -12.82 -6.42
N ILE A 962 -42.19 -12.72 -7.43
CA ILE A 962 -42.55 -12.94 -8.84
C ILE A 962 -42.99 -14.40 -9.06
N PHE A 963 -42.27 -15.38 -8.53
CA PHE A 963 -42.61 -16.81 -8.67
C PHE A 963 -43.73 -17.28 -7.74
N TYR A 964 -44.16 -16.47 -6.78
CA TYR A 964 -45.41 -16.68 -6.06
C TYR A 964 -46.62 -16.32 -6.94
N MET A 965 -46.52 -15.27 -7.75
CA MET A 965 -47.60 -14.81 -8.65
C MET A 965 -47.58 -15.47 -10.04
N LEU A 966 -46.41 -15.85 -10.55
CA LEU A 966 -46.23 -16.37 -11.91
C LEU A 966 -46.25 -17.91 -11.93
N PRO A 967 -47.19 -18.56 -12.65
CA PRO A 967 -47.25 -20.01 -12.71
C PRO A 967 -46.03 -20.62 -13.41
N LEU A 968 -45.46 -21.70 -12.83
CA LEU A 968 -44.23 -22.36 -13.31
C LEU A 968 -44.29 -22.72 -14.82
N LYS A 969 -45.47 -23.11 -15.33
CA LYS A 969 -45.69 -23.43 -16.74
C LYS A 969 -45.42 -22.22 -17.66
N ALA A 970 -45.83 -21.01 -17.25
CA ALA A 970 -45.59 -19.78 -18.01
C ALA A 970 -44.11 -19.37 -17.97
N PHE A 971 -43.43 -19.57 -16.82
CA PHE A 971 -42.00 -19.34 -16.72
C PHE A 971 -41.19 -20.25 -17.65
N VAL A 972 -41.46 -21.57 -17.64
CA VAL A 972 -40.78 -22.54 -18.51
C VAL A 972 -41.00 -22.22 -19.98
N LEU A 973 -42.24 -21.89 -20.38
CA LEU A 973 -42.59 -21.51 -21.74
C LEU A 973 -41.88 -20.22 -22.20
N GLY A 974 -41.88 -19.17 -21.37
CA GLY A 974 -41.17 -17.92 -21.64
C GLY A 974 -39.65 -18.08 -21.71
N ALA A 975 -39.07 -18.87 -20.81
CA ALA A 975 -37.64 -19.21 -20.82
C ALA A 975 -37.26 -20.02 -22.08
N GLY A 976 -38.10 -20.96 -22.50
CA GLY A 976 -37.93 -21.71 -23.75
C GLY A 976 -37.89 -20.81 -24.98
N PHE A 977 -38.86 -19.91 -25.14
CA PHE A 977 -38.85 -18.93 -26.23
C PHE A 977 -37.65 -17.98 -26.17
N TYR A 978 -37.24 -17.53 -24.98
CA TYR A 978 -36.06 -16.68 -24.81
C TYR A 978 -34.75 -17.40 -25.18
N TYR A 979 -34.62 -18.70 -24.88
CA TYR A 979 -33.47 -19.52 -25.26
C TYR A 979 -33.43 -19.81 -26.77
N LEU A 980 -34.57 -20.23 -27.32
CA LEU A 980 -34.72 -20.57 -28.75
C LEU A 980 -34.76 -19.34 -29.67
N ARG A 981 -34.73 -18.11 -29.13
CA ARG A 981 -34.81 -16.87 -29.93
C ARG A 981 -33.76 -16.83 -31.05
N HIS A 982 -34.22 -16.36 -32.21
CA HIS A 982 -33.44 -16.27 -33.44
C HIS A 982 -32.13 -15.48 -33.23
N PRO A 983 -31.00 -15.85 -33.87
CA PRO A 983 -29.68 -15.23 -33.62
C PRO A 983 -29.64 -13.70 -33.72
N ARG A 984 -30.44 -13.07 -34.59
CA ARG A 984 -30.54 -11.59 -34.67
C ARG A 984 -31.03 -10.90 -33.38
N PHE A 985 -31.64 -11.64 -32.45
CA PHE A 985 -32.08 -11.15 -31.13
C PHE A 985 -31.17 -11.64 -29.98
N ARG A 986 -30.07 -12.35 -30.29
CA ARG A 986 -29.01 -12.68 -29.34
C ARG A 986 -27.98 -11.57 -29.42
N GLY A 987 -27.88 -10.74 -28.37
CA GLY A 987 -26.85 -9.71 -28.31
C GLY A 987 -25.47 -10.32 -28.07
N ASP A 988 -24.44 -9.73 -28.66
CA ASP A 988 -23.04 -10.22 -28.62
C ASP A 988 -22.41 -10.24 -27.20
N MET A 989 -23.08 -9.65 -26.21
CA MET A 989 -22.57 -9.51 -24.84
C MET A 989 -23.06 -10.62 -23.90
N PRO A 990 -22.22 -11.07 -22.95
CA PRO A 990 -22.66 -11.95 -21.86
C PRO A 990 -23.80 -11.32 -21.05
N SER A 991 -24.77 -12.16 -20.66
CA SER A 991 -25.97 -11.71 -19.95
C SER A 991 -25.66 -11.23 -18.53
N ILE A 992 -26.54 -10.38 -17.98
CA ILE A 992 -26.39 -9.76 -16.66
C ILE A 992 -26.09 -10.80 -15.55
N PRO A 993 -26.78 -11.95 -15.44
CA PRO A 993 -26.44 -12.97 -14.44
C PRO A 993 -25.04 -13.58 -14.63
N ILE A 994 -24.58 -13.75 -15.87
CA ILE A 994 -23.24 -14.28 -16.17
C ILE A 994 -22.16 -13.25 -15.82
N ASN A 995 -22.41 -11.96 -16.06
CA ASN A 995 -21.51 -10.87 -15.64
C ASN A 995 -21.40 -10.81 -14.12
N PHE A 996 -22.55 -10.76 -13.44
CA PHE A 996 -22.65 -10.79 -11.99
C PHE A 996 -21.91 -11.98 -11.39
N PHE A 997 -22.11 -13.19 -11.92
CA PHE A 997 -21.43 -14.39 -11.44
C PHE A 997 -19.91 -14.38 -11.69
N ARG A 998 -19.46 -13.96 -12.87
CA ARG A 998 -18.02 -13.87 -13.20
C ARG A 998 -17.25 -12.87 -12.33
N ARG A 999 -17.95 -11.90 -11.74
CA ARG A 999 -17.44 -10.82 -10.89
C ARG A 999 -17.24 -11.20 -9.42
N LEU A 1000 -17.75 -12.36 -9.00
CA LEU A 1000 -17.63 -12.86 -7.63
C LEU A 1000 -16.19 -13.27 -7.26
N PRO A 1001 -15.78 -13.11 -5.98
CA PRO A 1001 -14.42 -13.41 -5.53
C PRO A 1001 -14.16 -14.93 -5.40
N SER A 1002 -13.16 -15.43 -6.12
CA SER A 1002 -12.57 -16.77 -5.93
C SER A 1002 -11.45 -16.75 -4.88
N LEU A 1003 -11.03 -17.92 -4.39
CA LEU A 1003 -9.90 -18.06 -3.45
C LEU A 1003 -8.53 -17.95 -4.15
N SER A 1004 -8.51 -17.91 -5.49
CA SER A 1004 -7.33 -17.73 -6.36
C SER A 1004 -6.31 -16.71 -5.87
N ASP A 1005 -6.79 -15.60 -5.32
CA ASP A 1005 -5.98 -14.41 -5.04
C ASP A 1005 -5.03 -14.63 -3.85
N GLN A 1006 -5.38 -15.60 -2.98
CA GLN A 1006 -4.68 -16.01 -1.77
C GLN A 1006 -3.72 -17.19 -1.99
N ILE A 1007 -3.39 -17.49 -3.25
CA ILE A 1007 -2.47 -18.59 -3.65
C ILE A 1007 -1.12 -18.03 -4.12
N LEU A 1008 -0.04 -18.69 -3.70
CA LEU A 1008 1.34 -18.48 -4.17
C LEU A 1008 1.64 -19.23 -5.48
#